data_AF-A0A3D4THJ8-F1
#
_entry.id   AF-A0A3D4THJ8-F1
#
_cell.length_a   1.000
_cell.length_b   1.000
_cell.length_c   1.000
_cell.angle_alpha   90.00
_cell.angle_beta   90.00
_cell.angle_gamma   90.00
#
_symmetry.space_group_name_H-M   'P 1'
#
loop_
_entity.id
_entity.type
_entity.pdbx_description
1 polymer ?
#
loop_
_entity_poly.entity_id
_entity_poly.type
_entity_poly.pdbx_seq_one_letter_code
_entity_poly.pdbx_strand_id
1 'polypeptide(L)'
;MILGSRSSLTGSKSVGYGSLLTASGTNNVAVGYGVRVRQGYSTAVGAESYTDGVGATAFGNNAKAYADNSIAVGSGSRTNDGAGISRIAIGGDAYAGSSGWTGAIALGGDSRAEYDGVAVGYGAKTSANGTVALGRGSLATEANTVSVGSASVKRRVVNVADARLNSTSSDAVTGKQLYATNSNVTKAQTAADGAKTTATAAQSTANTANTNASTALAKANAVSGLVSQVSASGNVRLGGENTGTVLDVRNKSNAVRSITGLKDGALSTSSTEAVTGKQLNATNTNVTTAQTAADAAKTTATAAQTTATTANTNANTALAKANTVSGLVSQVSASGNVRLGGENTGTVLDARNKSNAVRSITGLKDGALSTSSTEAVTGKQLNATNGNVAAVKSTADTAQARVAVLDGLVGQVSVSGNVRLGADNTGTVIDVANKAGAKRKLQNLDNGVLSTSSTDAVTGQQLNATNSEVTSVRSAATAAKTAADAARGVADGAVQKADALGGLVGQVSASGNVRLGAENTGTIVDVANKSGGKRRIYNIANGTLSTGSTDAVTGQQLFATNTTVETQRQALAGHAQQLTDQDGRIADNRVDLDALRTDFDNFNPDLDGVVKFSADRLLVDMAGARVSGVAAGDISSATSTDAVNGGQLFATNEKIAALEMAGGFVSVGAGGDQKASSAGLGSVAIGDSAQATPDGEGGVALGAYARAIGKNSISIGRAAFVAQDAEGGFALGVGTSVNASQGMALGAESRVQAGAHNAVAIGYGSIASQPDTVSFGNDNVQRRLTGISRGTGEYDAATIVQLAESLSALGGGAGLDSYGGVNNPIYNVQGGTQTNVGDALAALDGAVIRSDNRVDGLEGQLRATFQQSPSTRTDGIGQLNLAGAQGMVLSNLADGRIAAGSRDAVTGSQLYAAEQDIARNRSDLDALRDAENSGVAVAASAGGVIDFGGANLTGVADGMLLPEGKDVVNGGQLYATNSRVVSLEQRTEMLAVGSEPHRERPEAGIYGVALGSGAQASMDSEGGTAVGSYTSALGKNSVALGRGAYVSSFAENGYALGAGARVDQSGGVALGSYAIVTEDALESVALGAYSYASERGVVSFGNDSLKRRLTNVAHGVAQHDAATVGQLRGALSTLGGNIDAEGNVTTPGFNIQGQHQSTINDALTTLDSA
;
A
#
# COMPACT_ATOMS: atom_id res chain seq x y z
N MET A 1 -85.86 78.62 -70.14
CA MET A 1 -87.07 77.87 -70.57
C MET A 1 -87.75 77.33 -69.34
N ILE A 2 -89.06 77.53 -69.17
CA ILE A 2 -89.81 77.04 -68.01
C ILE A 2 -91.10 76.35 -68.46
N LEU A 3 -91.40 75.17 -67.90
CA LEU A 3 -92.63 74.39 -68.14
C LEU A 3 -93.19 73.89 -66.81
N GLY A 4 -94.31 74.43 -66.36
CA GLY A 4 -94.96 74.06 -65.11
C GLY A 4 -95.73 75.22 -64.47
N SER A 5 -96.54 74.92 -63.46
CA SER A 5 -97.41 75.91 -62.79
C SER A 5 -96.77 76.48 -61.52
N ARG A 6 -96.96 77.79 -61.29
CA ARG A 6 -96.44 78.54 -60.12
C ARG A 6 -94.92 78.44 -59.92
N SER A 7 -94.18 78.33 -61.02
CA SER A 7 -92.72 78.22 -61.04
C SER A 7 -92.07 79.54 -61.50
N SER A 8 -90.86 79.84 -61.02
CA SER A 8 -90.11 81.07 -61.32
C SER A 8 -88.65 80.79 -61.67
N LEU A 9 -88.13 81.50 -62.68
CA LEU A 9 -86.76 81.41 -63.18
C LEU A 9 -86.22 82.82 -63.46
N THR A 10 -85.20 83.25 -62.73
CA THR A 10 -84.73 84.66 -62.73
C THR A 10 -83.33 84.88 -63.31
N GLY A 11 -82.80 83.93 -64.08
CA GLY A 11 -81.50 84.04 -64.75
C GLY A 11 -81.47 83.47 -66.18
N SER A 12 -80.47 83.88 -66.96
CA SER A 12 -80.32 83.51 -68.37
C SER A 12 -79.74 82.11 -68.58
N LYS A 13 -80.04 81.49 -69.73
CA LYS A 13 -79.57 80.16 -70.15
C LYS A 13 -79.98 78.98 -69.23
N SER A 14 -80.99 79.17 -68.37
CA SER A 14 -81.47 78.15 -67.44
C SER A 14 -82.71 77.39 -67.96
N VAL A 15 -82.85 76.12 -67.58
CA VAL A 15 -83.95 75.20 -67.96
C VAL A 15 -84.70 74.73 -66.70
N GLY A 16 -86.02 74.86 -66.70
CA GLY A 16 -86.91 74.47 -65.60
C GLY A 16 -88.09 73.62 -66.08
N TYR A 17 -88.32 72.47 -65.44
CA TYR A 17 -89.45 71.57 -65.76
C TYR A 17 -90.11 71.03 -64.48
N GLY A 18 -91.35 71.43 -64.21
CA GLY A 18 -92.12 71.08 -63.02
C GLY A 18 -92.79 72.27 -62.34
N SER A 19 -93.72 71.97 -61.43
CA SER A 19 -94.51 72.97 -60.69
C SER A 19 -93.86 73.36 -59.35
N LEU A 20 -94.12 74.59 -58.89
CA LEU A 20 -93.57 75.17 -57.64
C LEU A 20 -92.03 75.22 -57.60
N LEU A 21 -91.38 75.22 -58.76
CA LEU A 21 -89.94 75.39 -58.92
C LEU A 21 -89.54 76.86 -58.72
N THR A 22 -88.47 77.14 -57.98
CA THR A 22 -87.83 78.47 -57.93
C THR A 22 -86.35 78.36 -58.26
N ALA A 23 -85.87 79.00 -59.32
CA ALA A 23 -84.47 78.97 -59.72
C ALA A 23 -83.91 80.38 -60.01
N SER A 24 -82.92 80.81 -59.23
CA SER A 24 -82.13 82.04 -59.46
C SER A 24 -80.69 81.71 -59.89
N GLY A 25 -80.09 82.57 -60.71
CA GLY A 25 -78.77 82.34 -61.32
C GLY A 25 -78.85 81.84 -62.77
N THR A 26 -77.70 81.93 -63.46
CA THR A 26 -77.55 81.60 -64.88
C THR A 26 -77.11 80.14 -65.08
N ASN A 27 -77.39 79.58 -66.26
CA ASN A 27 -76.91 78.24 -66.67
C ASN A 27 -77.38 77.07 -65.77
N ASN A 28 -78.56 77.17 -65.16
CA ASN A 28 -79.10 76.15 -64.25
C ASN A 28 -79.97 75.11 -64.96
N VAL A 29 -80.01 73.89 -64.42
CA VAL A 29 -80.94 72.82 -64.81
C VAL A 29 -81.79 72.45 -63.60
N ALA A 30 -83.11 72.54 -63.70
CA ALA A 30 -84.00 72.26 -62.57
C ALA A 30 -85.24 71.45 -62.99
N VAL A 31 -85.42 70.24 -62.45
CA VAL A 31 -86.44 69.28 -62.90
C VAL A 31 -87.13 68.61 -61.71
N GLY A 32 -88.42 68.89 -61.50
CA GLY A 32 -89.23 68.26 -60.45
C GLY A 32 -90.25 69.19 -59.79
N TYR A 33 -91.04 68.64 -58.88
CA TYR A 33 -91.97 69.39 -58.02
C TYR A 33 -91.21 70.09 -56.88
N GLY A 34 -91.48 71.38 -56.63
CA GLY A 34 -90.99 72.08 -55.44
C GLY A 34 -89.47 72.33 -55.39
N VAL A 35 -88.76 72.14 -56.50
CA VAL A 35 -87.29 72.27 -56.61
C VAL A 35 -86.84 73.71 -56.34
N ARG A 36 -85.68 73.89 -55.69
CA ARG A 36 -85.10 75.22 -55.46
C ARG A 36 -83.62 75.29 -55.83
N VAL A 37 -83.27 76.22 -56.71
CA VAL A 37 -81.90 76.54 -57.12
C VAL A 37 -81.63 78.00 -56.79
N ARG A 38 -80.55 78.32 -56.08
CA ARG A 38 -80.32 79.69 -55.61
C ARG A 38 -79.17 80.43 -56.31
N GLN A 39 -78.18 79.69 -56.80
CA GLN A 39 -77.01 80.21 -57.51
C GLN A 39 -76.89 79.66 -58.94
N GLY A 40 -75.90 80.13 -59.70
CA GLY A 40 -75.67 79.73 -61.09
C GLY A 40 -74.88 78.42 -61.28
N TYR A 41 -74.94 77.89 -62.50
CA TYR A 41 -74.31 76.64 -62.98
C TYR A 41 -74.79 75.35 -62.28
N SER A 42 -75.91 75.39 -61.56
CA SER A 42 -76.34 74.30 -60.68
C SER A 42 -77.41 73.40 -61.30
N THR A 43 -77.38 72.12 -60.95
CA THR A 43 -78.28 71.07 -61.46
C THR A 43 -79.09 70.47 -60.31
N ALA A 44 -80.41 70.60 -60.33
CA ALA A 44 -81.32 70.06 -59.32
C ALA A 44 -82.40 69.19 -59.97
N VAL A 45 -82.42 67.89 -59.69
CA VAL A 45 -83.35 66.93 -60.29
C VAL A 45 -83.98 66.05 -59.21
N GLY A 46 -85.31 66.00 -59.17
CA GLY A 46 -86.09 65.25 -58.19
C GLY A 46 -86.94 66.15 -57.30
N ALA A 47 -88.08 65.64 -56.82
CA ALA A 47 -89.03 66.43 -56.02
C ALA A 47 -88.39 66.96 -54.73
N GLU A 48 -88.57 68.25 -54.45
CA GLU A 48 -87.98 68.99 -53.32
C GLU A 48 -86.43 69.01 -53.28
N SER A 49 -85.76 68.72 -54.39
CA SER A 49 -84.31 68.89 -54.50
C SER A 49 -83.90 70.37 -54.36
N TYR A 50 -82.73 70.60 -53.75
CA TYR A 50 -82.26 71.92 -53.34
C TYR A 50 -80.77 72.11 -53.67
N THR A 51 -80.42 73.23 -54.30
CA THR A 51 -79.01 73.61 -54.52
C THR A 51 -78.78 75.08 -54.14
N ASP A 52 -77.86 75.33 -53.21
CA ASP A 52 -77.47 76.68 -52.76
C ASP A 52 -76.07 77.10 -53.23
N GLY A 53 -75.20 76.17 -53.61
CA GLY A 53 -73.87 76.49 -54.12
C GLY A 53 -73.85 76.81 -55.61
N VAL A 54 -72.84 77.55 -56.06
CA VAL A 54 -72.46 77.70 -57.46
C VAL A 54 -71.92 76.37 -57.99
N GLY A 55 -72.41 75.91 -59.14
CA GLY A 55 -71.98 74.64 -59.73
C GLY A 55 -72.38 73.39 -58.93
N ALA A 56 -73.35 73.51 -58.03
CA ALA A 56 -73.80 72.42 -57.17
C ALA A 56 -74.77 71.47 -57.90
N THR A 57 -74.72 70.18 -57.58
CA THR A 57 -75.56 69.13 -58.19
C THR A 57 -76.35 68.38 -57.12
N ALA A 58 -77.68 68.45 -57.17
CA ALA A 58 -78.59 67.65 -56.35
C ALA A 58 -79.44 66.73 -57.24
N PHE A 59 -79.42 65.42 -57.00
CA PHE A 59 -80.16 64.43 -57.78
C PHE A 59 -80.85 63.40 -56.86
N GLY A 60 -82.17 63.50 -56.71
CA GLY A 60 -82.98 62.64 -55.85
C GLY A 60 -84.13 63.40 -55.18
N ASN A 61 -85.09 62.67 -54.60
CA ASN A 61 -86.11 63.30 -53.78
C ASN A 61 -85.46 63.91 -52.52
N ASN A 62 -85.77 65.17 -52.24
CA ASN A 62 -85.26 65.90 -51.06
C ASN A 62 -83.71 65.93 -50.97
N ALA A 63 -83.00 65.75 -52.09
CA ALA A 63 -81.54 65.80 -52.17
C ALA A 63 -81.04 67.25 -52.10
N LYS A 64 -79.97 67.54 -51.32
CA LYS A 64 -79.56 68.93 -51.00
C LYS A 64 -78.05 69.18 -51.11
N ALA A 65 -77.65 69.93 -52.11
CA ALA A 65 -76.26 70.35 -52.33
C ALA A 65 -76.10 71.84 -51.98
N TYR A 66 -75.73 72.11 -50.73
CA TYR A 66 -75.70 73.48 -50.17
C TYR A 66 -74.40 74.25 -50.47
N ALA A 67 -73.29 73.56 -50.71
CA ALA A 67 -71.98 74.16 -50.87
C ALA A 67 -71.58 74.33 -52.35
N ASP A 68 -70.68 75.27 -52.65
CA ASP A 68 -70.15 75.43 -54.02
C ASP A 68 -69.48 74.14 -54.49
N ASN A 69 -69.66 73.81 -55.78
CA ASN A 69 -69.19 72.58 -56.43
C ASN A 69 -69.57 71.27 -55.70
N SER A 70 -70.60 71.30 -54.84
CA SER A 70 -71.01 70.12 -54.06
C SER A 70 -71.99 69.21 -54.80
N ILE A 71 -71.94 67.92 -54.47
CA ILE A 71 -72.71 66.86 -55.13
C ILE A 71 -73.52 66.11 -54.07
N ALA A 72 -74.83 66.02 -54.25
CA ALA A 72 -75.76 65.23 -53.44
C ALA A 72 -76.60 64.32 -54.36
N VAL A 73 -76.35 63.01 -54.36
CA VAL A 73 -77.03 62.04 -55.24
C VAL A 73 -77.64 60.91 -54.42
N GLY A 74 -78.97 60.81 -54.42
CA GLY A 74 -79.74 59.86 -53.63
C GLY A 74 -80.88 60.53 -52.88
N SER A 75 -81.94 59.78 -52.57
CA SER A 75 -83.07 60.28 -51.77
C SER A 75 -82.57 60.72 -50.38
N GLY A 76 -82.92 61.92 -49.93
CA GLY A 76 -82.46 62.46 -48.63
C GLY A 76 -80.96 62.82 -48.54
N SER A 77 -80.16 62.54 -49.58
CA SER A 77 -78.73 62.84 -49.58
C SER A 77 -78.47 64.33 -49.41
N ARG A 78 -77.45 64.70 -48.64
CA ARG A 78 -77.20 66.10 -48.28
C ARG A 78 -75.74 66.39 -48.01
N THR A 79 -75.30 67.57 -48.44
CA THR A 79 -74.07 68.16 -47.94
C THR A 79 -74.37 69.07 -46.76
N ASN A 80 -73.37 69.41 -45.95
CA ASN A 80 -73.52 70.46 -44.94
C ASN A 80 -73.69 71.85 -45.59
N ASP A 81 -74.36 72.74 -44.88
CA ASP A 81 -74.77 74.10 -45.25
C ASP A 81 -73.89 75.21 -44.66
N GLY A 82 -72.97 74.87 -43.75
CA GLY A 82 -71.93 75.78 -43.26
C GLY A 82 -70.75 75.92 -44.21
N ALA A 83 -69.88 76.91 -43.94
CA ALA A 83 -68.76 77.31 -44.80
C ALA A 83 -67.89 76.14 -45.28
N GLY A 84 -67.44 76.16 -46.54
CA GLY A 84 -66.67 75.10 -47.19
C GLY A 84 -67.32 74.64 -48.50
N ILE A 85 -66.53 74.00 -49.37
CA ILE A 85 -66.86 73.70 -50.78
C ILE A 85 -66.48 72.26 -51.16
N SER A 86 -66.89 71.80 -52.35
CA SER A 86 -66.50 70.53 -52.98
C SER A 86 -66.79 69.28 -52.13
N ARG A 87 -67.97 69.21 -51.53
CA ARG A 87 -68.46 68.06 -50.74
C ARG A 87 -69.24 67.09 -51.62
N ILE A 88 -69.10 65.77 -51.38
CA ILE A 88 -69.74 64.71 -52.17
C ILE A 88 -70.52 63.77 -51.24
N ALA A 89 -71.84 63.67 -51.41
CA ALA A 89 -72.72 62.71 -50.74
C ALA A 89 -73.46 61.87 -51.78
N ILE A 90 -73.18 60.57 -51.85
CA ILE A 90 -73.75 59.65 -52.85
C ILE A 90 -74.30 58.41 -52.14
N GLY A 91 -75.62 58.27 -52.12
CA GLY A 91 -76.36 57.22 -51.42
C GLY A 91 -77.63 57.78 -50.75
N GLY A 92 -78.60 56.91 -50.47
CA GLY A 92 -79.78 57.30 -49.69
C GLY A 92 -79.37 57.80 -48.31
N ASP A 93 -79.86 58.97 -47.91
CA ASP A 93 -79.55 59.65 -46.64
C ASP A 93 -78.06 59.91 -46.38
N ALA A 94 -77.20 59.80 -47.40
CA ALA A 94 -75.77 60.09 -47.29
C ALA A 94 -75.51 61.55 -46.89
N TYR A 95 -74.58 61.76 -45.96
CA TYR A 95 -74.28 63.07 -45.38
C TYR A 95 -72.79 63.41 -45.54
N ALA A 96 -72.45 64.56 -46.14
CA ALA A 96 -71.07 65.00 -46.33
C ALA A 96 -70.77 66.42 -45.82
N GLY A 97 -69.78 66.53 -44.94
CA GLY A 97 -69.11 67.75 -44.49
C GLY A 97 -69.53 68.26 -43.10
N SER A 98 -68.64 69.07 -42.53
CA SER A 98 -68.91 69.91 -41.36
C SER A 98 -68.62 71.38 -41.69
N SER A 99 -69.25 72.32 -40.99
CA SER A 99 -69.00 73.75 -41.18
C SER A 99 -67.51 74.07 -40.96
N GLY A 100 -66.93 74.86 -41.86
CA GLY A 100 -65.49 75.18 -41.92
C GLY A 100 -64.66 74.25 -42.82
N TRP A 101 -65.18 73.09 -43.24
CA TRP A 101 -64.37 72.04 -43.91
C TRP A 101 -64.79 71.76 -45.36
N THR A 102 -63.80 71.52 -46.22
CA THR A 102 -63.94 71.24 -47.65
C THR A 102 -63.68 69.76 -47.96
N GLY A 103 -64.12 69.26 -49.12
CA GLY A 103 -63.63 67.99 -49.66
C GLY A 103 -64.18 66.68 -49.06
N ALA A 104 -65.14 66.74 -48.12
CA ALA A 104 -65.74 65.53 -47.53
C ALA A 104 -66.42 64.62 -48.57
N ILE A 105 -66.25 63.30 -48.44
CA ILE A 105 -66.82 62.30 -49.37
C ILE A 105 -67.57 61.21 -48.59
N ALA A 106 -68.87 61.09 -48.78
CA ALA A 106 -69.71 60.02 -48.27
C ALA A 106 -70.27 59.18 -49.45
N LEU A 107 -69.87 57.92 -49.55
CA LEU A 107 -70.33 56.96 -50.55
C LEU A 107 -70.99 55.74 -49.87
N GLY A 108 -72.30 55.60 -50.04
CA GLY A 108 -73.12 54.52 -49.50
C GLY A 108 -74.38 55.03 -48.81
N GLY A 109 -75.42 54.20 -48.73
CA GLY A 109 -76.62 54.53 -47.96
C GLY A 109 -76.30 54.70 -46.48
N ASP A 110 -76.87 55.72 -45.83
CA ASP A 110 -76.59 56.08 -44.42
C ASP A 110 -75.09 56.34 -44.13
N SER A 111 -74.28 56.60 -45.18
CA SER A 111 -72.87 56.96 -44.99
C SER A 111 -72.73 58.42 -44.55
N ARG A 112 -71.80 58.69 -43.63
CA ARG A 112 -71.68 59.99 -42.99
C ARG A 112 -70.22 60.42 -42.88
N ALA A 113 -69.81 61.32 -43.77
CA ALA A 113 -68.50 61.95 -43.74
C ALA A 113 -68.58 63.29 -43.01
N GLU A 114 -67.99 63.39 -41.82
CA GLU A 114 -67.81 64.67 -41.12
C GLU A 114 -66.42 65.26 -41.40
N TYR A 115 -66.26 66.57 -41.21
CA TYR A 115 -65.03 67.34 -41.50
C TYR A 115 -64.64 67.29 -42.98
N ASP A 116 -63.41 66.89 -43.30
CA ASP A 116 -62.82 66.56 -44.61
C ASP A 116 -62.73 65.03 -44.85
N GLY A 117 -63.40 64.23 -44.01
CA GLY A 117 -63.27 62.78 -44.03
C GLY A 117 -63.88 62.08 -45.26
N VAL A 118 -63.49 60.82 -45.44
CA VAL A 118 -63.94 59.94 -46.52
C VAL A 118 -64.61 58.68 -45.94
N ALA A 119 -65.93 58.58 -46.06
CA ALA A 119 -66.72 57.42 -45.63
C ALA A 119 -67.19 56.61 -46.83
N VAL A 120 -66.77 55.34 -46.94
CA VAL A 120 -67.07 54.46 -48.08
C VAL A 120 -67.66 53.13 -47.58
N GLY A 121 -68.98 52.99 -47.73
CA GLY A 121 -69.75 51.82 -47.32
C GLY A 121 -71.08 52.20 -46.68
N TYR A 122 -72.05 51.28 -46.71
CA TYR A 122 -73.33 51.49 -46.01
C TYR A 122 -73.11 51.71 -44.51
N GLY A 123 -73.66 52.79 -43.94
CA GLY A 123 -73.46 53.14 -42.53
C GLY A 123 -71.99 53.40 -42.14
N ALA A 124 -71.08 53.63 -43.10
CA ALA A 124 -69.71 54.03 -42.81
C ALA A 124 -69.69 55.48 -42.30
N LYS A 125 -68.95 55.76 -41.22
CA LYS A 125 -68.92 57.08 -40.60
C LYS A 125 -67.51 57.56 -40.28
N THR A 126 -67.18 58.79 -40.68
CA THR A 126 -66.07 59.56 -40.10
C THR A 126 -66.61 60.57 -39.09
N SER A 127 -65.89 60.77 -37.98
CA SER A 127 -66.24 61.73 -36.91
C SER A 127 -65.05 62.60 -36.47
N ALA A 128 -63.98 62.62 -37.25
CA ALA A 128 -62.75 63.40 -37.01
C ALA A 128 -62.10 63.81 -38.34
N ASN A 129 -61.22 64.81 -38.31
CA ASN A 129 -60.56 65.35 -39.51
C ASN A 129 -59.46 64.44 -40.07
N GLY A 130 -59.23 64.50 -41.39
CA GLY A 130 -58.22 63.70 -42.10
C GLY A 130 -58.47 62.20 -42.10
N THR A 131 -59.71 61.74 -41.90
CA THR A 131 -60.02 60.31 -41.67
C THR A 131 -60.64 59.60 -42.87
N VAL A 132 -60.43 58.28 -42.92
CA VAL A 132 -61.07 57.39 -43.90
C VAL A 132 -61.77 56.23 -43.17
N ALA A 133 -63.08 56.06 -43.39
CA ALA A 133 -63.84 54.91 -42.91
C ALA A 133 -64.20 53.99 -44.09
N LEU A 134 -63.58 52.81 -44.17
CA LEU A 134 -63.67 51.90 -45.31
C LEU A 134 -64.40 50.61 -44.95
N GLY A 135 -65.53 50.36 -45.61
CA GLY A 135 -66.39 49.18 -45.42
C GLY A 135 -67.70 49.47 -44.67
N ARG A 136 -68.68 48.56 -44.81
CA ARG A 136 -70.00 48.66 -44.16
C ARG A 136 -69.86 48.79 -42.63
N GLY A 137 -70.49 49.80 -42.04
CA GLY A 137 -70.46 50.06 -40.60
C GLY A 137 -69.06 50.38 -40.03
N SER A 138 -68.09 50.72 -40.88
CA SER A 138 -66.77 51.16 -40.41
C SER A 138 -66.87 52.55 -39.80
N LEU A 139 -66.16 52.77 -38.69
CA LEU A 139 -66.21 54.00 -37.91
C LEU A 139 -64.77 54.52 -37.70
N ALA A 140 -64.50 55.73 -38.15
CA ALA A 140 -63.24 56.44 -37.89
C ALA A 140 -63.50 57.62 -36.95
N THR A 141 -63.00 57.52 -35.71
CA THR A 141 -63.18 58.51 -34.62
C THR A 141 -61.90 59.25 -34.26
N GLU A 142 -60.74 58.80 -34.73
CA GLU A 142 -59.43 59.37 -34.42
C GLU A 142 -58.87 60.10 -35.65
N ALA A 143 -58.41 61.34 -35.49
CA ALA A 143 -57.94 62.17 -36.60
C ALA A 143 -56.74 61.53 -37.34
N ASN A 144 -56.65 61.75 -38.66
CA ASN A 144 -55.59 61.23 -39.53
C ASN A 144 -55.48 59.67 -39.59
N THR A 145 -56.60 58.95 -39.42
CA THR A 145 -56.62 57.47 -39.45
C THR A 145 -57.43 56.87 -40.60
N VAL A 146 -57.06 55.64 -41.00
CA VAL A 146 -57.86 54.78 -41.88
C VAL A 146 -58.47 53.65 -41.07
N SER A 147 -59.77 53.70 -40.81
CA SER A 147 -60.51 52.64 -40.13
C SER A 147 -61.15 51.68 -41.12
N VAL A 148 -60.76 50.41 -41.05
CA VAL A 148 -61.36 49.31 -41.82
C VAL A 148 -62.46 48.57 -41.05
N GLY A 149 -62.95 49.12 -39.94
CA GLY A 149 -63.89 48.43 -39.04
C GLY A 149 -64.47 49.31 -37.94
N SER A 150 -64.90 48.70 -36.85
CA SER A 150 -65.38 49.35 -35.64
C SER A 150 -64.86 48.63 -34.39
N ALA A 151 -65.14 49.15 -33.19
CA ALA A 151 -64.76 48.50 -31.94
C ALA A 151 -65.29 47.05 -31.83
N SER A 152 -66.49 46.77 -32.36
CA SER A 152 -67.13 45.46 -32.36
C SER A 152 -66.84 44.62 -33.62
N VAL A 153 -66.44 45.23 -34.74
CA VAL A 153 -66.21 44.53 -36.02
C VAL A 153 -64.83 44.89 -36.58
N LYS A 154 -63.83 44.06 -36.25
CA LYS A 154 -62.46 44.18 -36.75
C LYS A 154 -62.31 43.40 -38.07
N ARG A 155 -61.54 43.90 -39.03
CA ARG A 155 -61.28 43.23 -40.32
C ARG A 155 -59.79 42.96 -40.50
N ARG A 156 -59.46 41.82 -41.11
CA ARG A 156 -58.09 41.49 -41.50
C ARG A 156 -57.74 42.23 -42.79
N VAL A 157 -56.57 42.88 -42.82
CA VAL A 157 -55.96 43.35 -44.07
C VAL A 157 -55.13 42.18 -44.62
N VAL A 158 -55.39 41.80 -45.88
CA VAL A 158 -54.79 40.64 -46.54
C VAL A 158 -54.16 41.03 -47.87
N ASN A 159 -53.31 40.18 -48.43
CA ASN A 159 -52.53 40.45 -49.65
C ASN A 159 -51.57 41.65 -49.52
N VAL A 160 -51.01 41.85 -48.33
CA VAL A 160 -49.97 42.84 -48.03
C VAL A 160 -48.60 42.21 -48.30
N ALA A 161 -47.74 42.92 -49.04
CA ALA A 161 -46.36 42.50 -49.27
C ALA A 161 -45.49 42.71 -48.01
N ASP A 162 -44.39 41.96 -47.88
CA ASP A 162 -43.45 42.13 -46.77
C ASP A 162 -42.87 43.56 -46.73
N ALA A 163 -43.00 44.23 -45.58
CA ALA A 163 -42.51 45.59 -45.34
C ALA A 163 -41.00 45.72 -45.53
N ARG A 164 -40.52 46.86 -46.03
CA ARG A 164 -39.07 47.15 -46.07
C ARG A 164 -38.63 47.64 -44.69
N LEU A 165 -38.22 46.72 -43.84
CA LEU A 165 -37.85 47.02 -42.44
C LEU A 165 -36.57 47.85 -42.37
N ASN A 166 -36.70 49.08 -41.86
CA ASN A 166 -35.61 50.00 -41.55
C ASN A 166 -36.09 51.00 -40.46
N SER A 167 -35.18 51.80 -39.90
CA SER A 167 -35.46 52.69 -38.76
C SER A 167 -36.44 53.85 -39.05
N THR A 168 -36.81 54.10 -40.31
CA THR A 168 -37.79 55.11 -40.72
C THR A 168 -38.98 54.50 -41.48
N SER A 169 -39.13 53.17 -41.47
CA SER A 169 -40.16 52.48 -42.24
C SER A 169 -41.57 52.77 -41.71
N SER A 170 -42.47 53.10 -42.63
CA SER A 170 -43.92 53.25 -42.39
C SER A 170 -44.74 52.17 -43.13
N ASP A 171 -44.08 51.13 -43.65
CA ASP A 171 -44.71 50.00 -44.33
C ASP A 171 -45.41 49.09 -43.29
N ALA A 172 -46.55 48.47 -43.64
CA ALA A 172 -47.28 47.57 -42.75
C ALA A 172 -46.61 46.18 -42.65
N VAL A 173 -46.23 45.76 -41.44
CA VAL A 173 -45.54 44.48 -41.19
C VAL A 173 -46.47 43.28 -41.38
N THR A 174 -46.02 42.27 -42.12
CA THR A 174 -46.80 41.04 -42.34
C THR A 174 -46.65 40.03 -41.19
N GLY A 175 -47.61 39.11 -41.06
CA GLY A 175 -47.51 38.01 -40.08
C GLY A 175 -46.27 37.12 -40.28
N LYS A 176 -45.78 36.99 -41.53
CA LYS A 176 -44.53 36.27 -41.86
C LYS A 176 -43.31 36.96 -41.26
N GLN A 177 -43.24 38.29 -41.36
CA GLN A 177 -42.13 39.07 -40.78
C GLN A 177 -42.16 39.05 -39.25
N LEU A 178 -43.35 39.18 -38.65
CA LEU A 178 -43.51 39.04 -37.20
C LEU A 178 -43.13 37.63 -36.72
N TYR A 179 -43.50 36.57 -37.47
CA TYR A 179 -43.08 35.20 -37.18
C TYR A 179 -41.56 35.01 -37.27
N ALA A 180 -40.89 35.60 -38.27
CA ALA A 180 -39.43 35.56 -38.39
C ALA A 180 -38.74 36.27 -37.20
N THR A 181 -39.26 37.43 -36.78
CA THR A 181 -38.81 38.12 -35.55
C THR A 181 -39.02 37.24 -34.32
N ASN A 182 -40.20 36.63 -34.16
CA ASN A 182 -40.48 35.73 -33.04
C ASN A 182 -39.56 34.51 -33.03
N SER A 183 -39.25 33.91 -34.19
CA SER A 183 -38.27 32.82 -34.29
C SER A 183 -36.87 33.26 -33.85
N ASN A 184 -36.45 34.47 -34.20
CA ASN A 184 -35.18 35.03 -33.72
C ASN A 184 -35.21 35.34 -32.21
N VAL A 185 -36.36 35.77 -31.66
CA VAL A 185 -36.56 35.91 -30.20
C VAL A 185 -36.48 34.54 -29.52
N THR A 186 -37.10 33.50 -30.06
CA THR A 186 -36.96 32.12 -29.54
C THR A 186 -35.51 31.66 -29.56
N LYS A 187 -34.77 31.88 -30.65
CA LYS A 187 -33.32 31.56 -30.71
C LYS A 187 -32.51 32.34 -29.68
N ALA A 188 -32.79 33.64 -29.51
CA ALA A 188 -32.15 34.46 -28.49
C ALA A 188 -32.49 33.99 -27.07
N GLN A 189 -33.72 33.50 -26.86
CA GLN A 189 -34.16 32.94 -25.59
C GLN A 189 -33.51 31.58 -25.31
N THR A 190 -33.43 30.67 -26.29
CA THR A 190 -32.66 29.42 -26.18
C THR A 190 -31.19 29.68 -25.87
N ALA A 191 -30.58 30.70 -26.50
CA ALA A 191 -29.21 31.11 -26.19
C ALA A 191 -29.09 31.69 -24.76
N ALA A 192 -30.08 32.48 -24.32
CA ALA A 192 -30.14 33.02 -22.95
C ALA A 192 -30.37 31.92 -21.89
N ASP A 193 -31.18 30.90 -22.18
CA ASP A 193 -31.44 29.76 -21.30
C ASP A 193 -30.23 28.81 -21.26
N GLY A 194 -29.51 28.64 -22.38
CA GLY A 194 -28.20 27.99 -22.41
C GLY A 194 -27.17 28.75 -21.56
N ALA A 195 -27.07 30.07 -21.73
CA ALA A 195 -26.20 30.92 -20.92
C ALA A 195 -26.57 30.91 -19.43
N LYS A 196 -27.87 30.90 -19.10
CA LYS A 196 -28.39 30.75 -17.74
C LYS A 196 -28.04 29.40 -17.14
N THR A 197 -28.17 28.31 -17.91
CA THR A 197 -27.78 26.96 -17.50
C THR A 197 -26.28 26.88 -17.24
N THR A 198 -25.45 27.45 -18.12
CA THR A 198 -24.00 27.59 -17.92
C THR A 198 -23.68 28.42 -16.68
N ALA A 199 -24.39 29.53 -16.46
CA ALA A 199 -24.20 30.38 -15.28
C ALA A 199 -24.63 29.67 -13.98
N THR A 200 -25.72 28.90 -13.99
CA THR A 200 -26.15 28.08 -12.85
C THR A 200 -25.19 26.92 -12.59
N ALA A 201 -24.65 26.28 -13.62
CA ALA A 201 -23.60 25.25 -13.47
C ALA A 201 -22.29 25.85 -12.93
N ALA A 202 -21.88 27.02 -13.43
CA ALA A 202 -20.74 27.77 -12.92
C ALA A 202 -20.96 28.24 -11.47
N GLN A 203 -22.17 28.70 -11.13
CA GLN A 203 -22.53 29.09 -9.77
C GLN A 203 -22.61 27.89 -8.82
N SER A 204 -23.11 26.74 -9.27
CA SER A 204 -23.07 25.48 -8.51
C SER A 204 -21.63 25.03 -8.28
N THR A 205 -20.79 25.08 -9.32
CA THR A 205 -19.35 24.81 -9.22
C THR A 205 -18.64 25.77 -8.27
N ALA A 206 -18.96 27.07 -8.34
CA ALA A 206 -18.43 28.09 -7.45
C ALA A 206 -18.94 27.92 -6.01
N ASN A 207 -20.20 27.50 -5.80
CA ASN A 207 -20.74 27.17 -4.49
C ASN A 207 -20.09 25.90 -3.93
N THR A 208 -19.85 24.86 -4.74
CA THR A 208 -19.10 23.66 -4.35
C THR A 208 -17.66 24.02 -4.03
N ALA A 209 -17.00 24.85 -4.84
CA ALA A 209 -15.66 25.35 -4.57
C ALA A 209 -15.61 26.21 -3.30
N ASN A 210 -16.61 27.04 -3.03
CA ASN A 210 -16.73 27.85 -1.83
C ASN A 210 -17.04 27.01 -0.58
N THR A 211 -17.88 25.97 -0.69
CA THR A 211 -18.14 24.99 0.37
C THR A 211 -16.89 24.16 0.65
N ASN A 212 -16.17 23.74 -0.39
CA ASN A 212 -14.90 23.01 -0.26
C ASN A 212 -13.81 23.90 0.33
N ALA A 213 -13.71 25.17 -0.08
CA ALA A 213 -12.79 26.16 0.47
C ALA A 213 -13.15 26.51 1.92
N SER A 214 -14.44 26.68 2.25
CA SER A 214 -14.93 26.89 3.61
C SER A 214 -14.71 25.67 4.50
N THR A 215 -14.87 24.45 3.95
CA THR A 215 -14.58 23.20 4.65
C THR A 215 -13.08 22.99 4.82
N ALA A 216 -12.27 23.33 3.82
CA ALA A 216 -10.82 23.31 3.90
C ALA A 216 -10.30 24.36 4.88
N LEU A 217 -10.86 25.56 4.90
CA LEU A 217 -10.56 26.62 5.85
C LEU A 217 -11.02 26.26 7.26
N ALA A 218 -12.20 25.65 7.43
CA ALA A 218 -12.65 25.14 8.73
C ALA A 218 -11.75 24.00 9.24
N LYS A 219 -11.34 23.08 8.36
CA LYS A 219 -10.34 22.03 8.68
C LYS A 219 -8.96 22.62 8.97
N ALA A 220 -8.51 23.63 8.22
CA ALA A 220 -7.23 24.30 8.43
C ALA A 220 -7.24 25.12 9.72
N ASN A 221 -8.33 25.81 10.05
CA ASN A 221 -8.51 26.52 11.31
C ASN A 221 -8.63 25.54 12.49
N ALA A 222 -9.29 24.39 12.32
CA ALA A 222 -9.30 23.33 13.33
C ALA A 222 -7.91 22.72 13.54
N VAL A 223 -7.15 22.45 12.47
CA VAL A 223 -5.75 22.00 12.55
C VAL A 223 -4.87 23.08 13.18
N SER A 224 -5.08 24.36 12.87
CA SER A 224 -4.37 25.49 13.47
C SER A 224 -4.73 25.71 14.94
N GLY A 225 -5.95 25.41 15.38
CA GLY A 225 -6.34 25.41 16.79
C GLY A 225 -5.81 24.21 17.57
N LEU A 226 -5.60 23.08 16.88
CA LEU A 226 -4.98 21.86 17.42
C LEU A 226 -3.45 21.92 17.46
N VAL A 227 -2.80 22.56 16.49
CA VAL A 227 -1.34 22.65 16.37
C VAL A 227 -0.99 24.02 15.78
N SER A 228 -0.62 24.98 16.63
CA SER A 228 -0.16 26.31 16.21
C SER A 228 1.32 26.49 16.53
N GLN A 229 2.08 27.02 15.57
CA GLN A 229 3.45 27.49 15.77
C GLN A 229 3.51 29.00 15.47
N VAL A 230 3.68 29.81 16.51
CA VAL A 230 3.57 31.28 16.41
C VAL A 230 4.78 31.92 15.70
N SER A 231 5.92 31.24 15.64
CA SER A 231 7.07 31.61 14.81
C SER A 231 7.93 30.39 14.51
N ALA A 232 8.77 30.44 13.47
CA ALA A 232 9.64 29.32 13.07
C ALA A 232 10.66 28.88 14.16
N SER A 233 10.90 29.70 15.18
CA SER A 233 11.74 29.41 16.35
C SER A 233 10.94 29.22 17.65
N GLY A 234 9.61 29.33 17.60
CA GLY A 234 8.72 29.24 18.75
C GLY A 234 8.19 27.84 19.02
N ASN A 235 7.78 27.59 20.27
CA ASN A 235 7.18 26.33 20.70
C ASN A 235 5.88 26.04 19.93
N VAL A 236 5.77 24.82 19.41
CA VAL A 236 4.51 24.30 18.86
C VAL A 236 3.54 24.02 20.03
N ARG A 237 2.41 24.73 20.07
CA ARG A 237 1.39 24.54 21.11
C ARG A 237 0.31 23.59 20.59
N LEU A 238 0.17 22.44 21.24
CA LEU A 238 -0.92 21.50 20.96
C LEU A 238 -2.15 21.88 21.78
N GLY A 239 -3.29 22.09 21.11
CA GLY A 239 -4.56 22.47 21.73
C GLY A 239 -4.62 23.89 22.29
N GLY A 240 -3.88 24.85 21.72
CA GLY A 240 -3.74 26.21 22.27
C GLY A 240 -5.05 27.01 22.41
N GLU A 241 -6.05 26.71 21.58
CA GLU A 241 -7.39 27.34 21.62
C GLU A 241 -8.43 26.51 22.39
N ASN A 242 -8.06 25.31 22.88
CA ASN A 242 -8.97 24.44 23.62
C ASN A 242 -8.88 24.74 25.13
N THR A 243 -10.03 25.02 25.75
CA THR A 243 -10.11 25.40 27.19
C THR A 243 -10.03 24.21 28.16
N GLY A 244 -9.88 22.98 27.66
CA GLY A 244 -9.78 21.76 28.47
C GLY A 244 -8.39 21.56 29.08
N THR A 245 -8.32 20.97 30.27
CA THR A 245 -7.07 20.74 31.03
C THR A 245 -6.35 19.43 30.70
N VAL A 246 -6.90 18.60 29.80
CA VAL A 246 -6.38 17.26 29.47
C VAL A 246 -6.21 17.12 27.96
N LEU A 247 -5.02 16.71 27.52
CA LEU A 247 -4.73 16.36 26.14
C LEU A 247 -4.88 14.84 25.93
N ASP A 248 -5.98 14.43 25.29
CA ASP A 248 -6.21 13.03 24.93
C ASP A 248 -5.72 12.75 23.49
N VAL A 249 -4.78 11.81 23.35
CA VAL A 249 -4.13 11.46 22.08
C VAL A 249 -4.69 10.20 21.42
N ARG A 250 -5.78 9.64 21.94
CA ARG A 250 -6.43 8.43 21.39
C ARG A 250 -6.93 8.62 19.95
N ASN A 251 -7.01 7.52 19.20
CA ASN A 251 -7.50 7.54 17.81
C ASN A 251 -9.05 7.54 17.74
N LYS A 252 -9.61 7.63 16.54
CA LYS A 252 -11.08 7.65 16.34
C LYS A 252 -11.79 6.39 16.86
N SER A 253 -11.07 5.27 16.94
CA SER A 253 -11.52 4.01 17.54
C SER A 253 -11.23 3.93 19.05
N ASN A 254 -10.90 5.06 19.68
CA ASN A 254 -10.56 5.20 21.10
C ASN A 254 -9.30 4.41 21.55
N ALA A 255 -8.46 3.95 20.62
CA ALA A 255 -7.21 3.25 20.93
C ALA A 255 -6.10 4.24 21.30
N VAL A 256 -5.29 3.88 22.31
CA VAL A 256 -4.14 4.66 22.78
C VAL A 256 -3.08 4.75 21.67
N ARG A 257 -2.50 5.94 21.48
CA ARG A 257 -1.37 6.16 20.57
C ARG A 257 -0.08 6.33 21.35
N SER A 258 1.00 5.73 20.84
CA SER A 258 2.36 6.04 21.29
C SER A 258 2.78 7.43 20.83
N ILE A 259 3.32 8.25 21.74
CA ILE A 259 3.95 9.51 21.39
C ILE A 259 5.46 9.26 21.30
N THR A 260 6.02 9.31 20.09
CA THR A 260 7.44 9.07 19.81
C THR A 260 8.17 10.38 19.51
N GLY A 261 9.51 10.36 19.57
CA GLY A 261 10.31 11.56 19.32
C GLY A 261 10.34 12.59 20.46
N LEU A 262 9.78 12.28 21.63
CA LEU A 262 10.02 13.08 22.83
C LEU A 262 11.51 13.13 23.14
N LYS A 263 12.01 14.33 23.45
CA LYS A 263 13.31 14.53 24.06
C LYS A 263 13.27 14.05 25.51
N ASP A 264 14.37 13.49 26.00
CA ASP A 264 14.54 13.15 27.42
C ASP A 264 14.31 14.40 28.29
N GLY A 265 13.26 14.38 29.12
CA GLY A 265 12.85 15.51 29.94
C GLY A 265 13.75 15.72 31.16
N ALA A 266 13.86 16.94 31.68
CA ALA A 266 14.64 17.20 32.89
C ALA A 266 14.06 16.43 34.09
N LEU A 267 14.83 15.53 34.72
CA LEU A 267 14.42 14.83 35.93
C LEU A 267 14.72 15.70 37.17
N SER A 268 13.72 16.42 37.67
CA SER A 268 13.81 17.22 38.89
C SER A 268 12.47 17.22 39.64
N THR A 269 12.49 17.64 40.92
CA THR A 269 11.28 17.72 41.77
C THR A 269 10.26 18.78 41.34
N SER A 270 10.61 19.64 40.38
CA SER A 270 9.74 20.69 39.83
C SER A 270 9.44 20.50 38.34
N SER A 271 9.88 19.39 37.74
CA SER A 271 9.70 19.16 36.30
C SER A 271 8.26 18.80 35.96
N THR A 272 7.75 19.43 34.90
CA THR A 272 6.48 19.11 34.25
C THR A 272 6.67 18.48 32.87
N GLU A 273 7.91 18.12 32.52
CA GLU A 273 8.27 17.51 31.25
C GLU A 273 7.92 16.00 31.25
N ALA A 274 7.41 15.51 30.12
CA ALA A 274 7.08 14.10 29.97
C ALA A 274 8.35 13.25 29.85
N VAL A 275 8.50 12.24 30.72
CA VAL A 275 9.64 11.31 30.69
C VAL A 275 9.52 10.33 29.52
N THR A 276 10.64 10.09 28.83
CA THR A 276 10.68 9.15 27.69
C THR A 276 10.72 7.69 28.16
N GLY A 277 10.37 6.76 27.27
CA GLY A 277 10.59 5.33 27.51
C GLY A 277 12.05 4.97 27.78
N LYS A 278 13.01 5.75 27.25
CA LYS A 278 14.44 5.61 27.55
C LYS A 278 14.77 6.04 28.98
N GLN A 279 14.17 7.11 29.49
CA GLN A 279 14.35 7.55 30.87
C GLN A 279 13.64 6.64 31.86
N LEU A 280 12.44 6.16 31.53
CA LEU A 280 11.77 5.14 32.33
C LEU A 280 12.54 3.82 32.29
N ASN A 281 13.13 3.44 31.16
CA ASN A 281 14.01 2.27 31.07
C ASN A 281 15.29 2.48 31.89
N ALA A 282 15.95 3.64 31.83
CA ALA A 282 17.11 3.94 32.67
C ALA A 282 16.75 3.95 34.16
N THR A 283 15.59 4.51 34.53
CA THR A 283 15.04 4.43 35.90
C THR A 283 14.71 2.98 36.26
N ASN A 284 14.11 2.18 35.39
CA ASN A 284 13.85 0.76 35.64
C ASN A 284 15.14 -0.06 35.68
N THR A 285 16.19 0.29 34.95
CA THR A 285 17.51 -0.35 35.04
C THR A 285 18.20 0.07 36.34
N ASN A 286 18.03 1.30 36.80
CA ASN A 286 18.50 1.75 38.11
C ASN A 286 17.69 1.11 39.25
N VAL A 287 16.38 0.94 39.07
CA VAL A 287 15.50 0.24 40.02
C VAL A 287 15.83 -1.24 40.00
N THR A 288 16.01 -1.90 38.87
CA THR A 288 16.49 -3.29 38.77
C THR A 288 17.90 -3.42 39.32
N THR A 289 18.80 -2.46 39.11
CA THR A 289 20.13 -2.47 39.72
C THR A 289 20.02 -2.27 41.23
N ALA A 290 19.11 -1.43 41.71
CA ALA A 290 18.79 -1.27 43.12
C ALA A 290 18.02 -2.47 43.69
N GLN A 291 17.27 -3.21 42.87
CA GLN A 291 16.52 -4.41 43.22
C GLN A 291 17.49 -5.58 43.30
N THR A 292 18.39 -5.75 42.34
CA THR A 292 19.52 -6.68 42.36
C THR A 292 20.52 -6.29 43.45
N ALA A 293 20.74 -5.01 43.75
CA ALA A 293 21.53 -4.60 44.91
C ALA A 293 20.77 -4.80 46.23
N ALA A 294 19.44 -4.70 46.25
CA ALA A 294 18.59 -4.99 47.41
C ALA A 294 18.35 -6.49 47.59
N ASP A 295 18.39 -7.28 46.52
CA ASP A 295 18.29 -8.73 46.48
C ASP A 295 19.66 -9.36 46.65
N ALA A 296 20.76 -8.68 46.29
CA ALA A 296 22.11 -9.01 46.71
C ALA A 296 22.37 -8.51 48.13
N ALA A 297 21.77 -7.42 48.60
CA ALA A 297 21.81 -7.00 49.99
C ALA A 297 20.85 -7.83 50.86
N LYS A 298 19.76 -8.36 50.32
CA LYS A 298 18.87 -9.34 50.95
C LYS A 298 19.43 -10.75 50.81
N THR A 299 20.17 -11.09 49.76
CA THR A 299 20.97 -12.32 49.70
C THR A 299 22.19 -12.19 50.60
N THR A 300 22.76 -11.00 50.80
CA THR A 300 23.82 -10.73 51.79
C THR A 300 23.23 -10.61 53.19
N ALA A 301 21.98 -10.17 53.37
CA ALA A 301 21.31 -10.12 54.67
C ALA A 301 20.69 -11.47 55.04
N THR A 302 20.26 -12.28 54.07
CA THR A 302 19.85 -13.68 54.24
C THR A 302 21.08 -14.57 54.30
N ALA A 303 22.19 -14.27 53.62
CA ALA A 303 23.48 -14.91 53.88
C ALA A 303 24.15 -14.36 55.14
N ALA A 304 23.81 -13.17 55.64
CA ALA A 304 24.22 -12.69 56.96
C ALA A 304 23.23 -13.13 58.06
N GLN A 305 22.00 -13.52 57.73
CA GLN A 305 21.05 -14.20 58.61
C GLN A 305 21.39 -15.68 58.67
N THR A 306 21.75 -16.30 57.55
CA THR A 306 22.31 -17.64 57.47
C THR A 306 23.72 -17.65 58.02
N THR A 307 24.54 -16.61 57.87
CA THR A 307 25.83 -16.47 58.57
C THR A 307 25.63 -16.02 60.01
N ALA A 308 24.53 -15.38 60.42
CA ALA A 308 24.24 -15.14 61.84
C ALA A 308 23.64 -16.37 62.51
N THR A 309 22.86 -17.19 61.81
CA THR A 309 22.36 -18.49 62.27
C THR A 309 23.48 -19.52 62.24
N THR A 310 24.28 -19.57 61.18
CA THR A 310 25.51 -20.37 61.08
C THR A 310 26.63 -19.80 61.94
N ALA A 311 26.64 -18.53 62.33
CA ALA A 311 27.49 -17.99 63.40
C ALA A 311 26.81 -17.95 64.77
N ASN A 312 25.57 -18.45 64.90
CA ASN A 312 24.98 -18.84 66.17
C ASN A 312 25.31 -20.32 66.39
N THR A 313 25.13 -21.17 65.37
CA THR A 313 25.64 -22.55 65.30
C THR A 313 27.17 -22.61 65.35
N ASN A 314 27.88 -21.67 64.71
CA ASN A 314 29.34 -21.51 64.85
C ASN A 314 29.74 -20.58 65.99
N ALA A 315 28.86 -19.80 66.64
CA ALA A 315 29.18 -19.30 67.99
C ALA A 315 29.10 -20.46 68.98
N ASN A 316 28.16 -21.39 68.83
CA ASN A 316 28.09 -22.60 69.65
C ASN A 316 29.24 -23.57 69.31
N THR A 317 29.62 -23.71 68.03
CA THR A 317 30.72 -24.58 67.58
C THR A 317 32.10 -23.90 67.66
N ALA A 318 32.20 -22.57 67.66
CA ALA A 318 33.43 -21.83 67.95
C ALA A 318 33.53 -21.39 69.42
N LEU A 319 32.48 -21.47 70.24
CA LEU A 319 32.66 -21.60 71.68
C LEU A 319 33.33 -22.96 72.00
N ALA A 320 33.04 -23.99 71.19
CA ALA A 320 33.76 -25.26 71.23
C ALA A 320 35.15 -25.27 70.52
N LYS A 321 35.39 -24.43 69.49
CA LYS A 321 36.67 -24.40 68.72
C LYS A 321 37.59 -23.18 68.98
N ALA A 322 37.11 -22.07 69.55
CA ALA A 322 37.96 -20.95 69.98
C ALA A 322 38.76 -21.30 71.24
N ASN A 323 38.23 -22.23 72.06
CA ASN A 323 39.00 -23.01 73.04
C ASN A 323 40.19 -23.80 72.42
N THR A 324 40.32 -23.86 71.09
CA THR A 324 41.39 -24.59 70.38
C THR A 324 42.22 -23.70 69.45
N VAL A 325 41.64 -22.67 68.82
CA VAL A 325 42.36 -21.82 67.84
C VAL A 325 42.99 -20.56 68.46
N SER A 326 42.59 -20.18 69.69
CA SER A 326 43.25 -19.08 70.42
C SER A 326 44.76 -19.30 70.66
N GLY A 327 45.28 -20.52 70.50
CA GLY A 327 46.69 -20.87 70.71
C GLY A 327 47.60 -20.84 69.46
N LEU A 328 47.13 -20.42 68.28
CA LEU A 328 47.93 -20.55 67.04
C LEU A 328 48.08 -19.29 66.17
N VAL A 329 47.18 -18.31 66.23
CA VAL A 329 47.36 -17.00 65.58
C VAL A 329 46.55 -15.92 66.30
N SER A 330 47.24 -15.01 66.98
CA SER A 330 46.62 -13.86 67.66
C SER A 330 47.25 -12.55 67.18
N GLN A 331 46.40 -11.58 66.83
CA GLN A 331 46.80 -10.20 66.54
C GLN A 331 46.47 -9.36 67.77
N VAL A 332 47.50 -8.82 68.43
CA VAL A 332 47.39 -8.23 69.78
C VAL A 332 46.74 -6.83 69.77
N SER A 333 46.68 -6.14 68.61
CA SER A 333 46.02 -4.84 68.45
C SER A 333 45.78 -4.51 66.98
N ALA A 334 44.75 -3.70 66.70
CA ALA A 334 44.40 -3.20 65.36
C ALA A 334 45.47 -2.30 64.70
N SER A 335 46.55 -1.96 65.41
CA SER A 335 47.73 -1.25 64.89
C SER A 335 49.04 -2.07 64.96
N GLY A 336 48.96 -3.36 65.26
CA GLY A 336 50.13 -4.24 65.45
C GLY A 336 50.24 -5.38 64.42
N ASN A 337 51.48 -5.80 64.16
CA ASN A 337 51.83 -6.91 63.27
C ASN A 337 51.20 -8.25 63.73
N VAL A 338 50.77 -9.06 62.76
CA VAL A 338 50.35 -10.46 62.99
C VAL A 338 51.59 -11.33 63.22
N ARG A 339 51.64 -12.06 64.34
CA ARG A 339 52.70 -13.04 64.64
C ARG A 339 52.25 -14.45 64.26
N LEU A 340 52.98 -15.09 63.35
CA LEU A 340 52.81 -16.51 63.04
C LEU A 340 53.66 -17.35 64.01
N GLY A 341 53.03 -18.22 64.80
CA GLY A 341 53.72 -19.14 65.71
C GLY A 341 54.14 -18.57 67.07
N GLY A 342 53.51 -17.49 67.57
CA GLY A 342 53.92 -16.77 68.78
C GLY A 342 53.92 -17.55 70.11
N GLU A 343 53.23 -18.68 70.19
CA GLU A 343 53.22 -19.59 71.36
C GLU A 343 54.33 -20.67 71.29
N ASN A 344 55.02 -20.81 70.16
CA ASN A 344 56.08 -21.82 69.99
C ASN A 344 57.44 -21.28 70.43
N THR A 345 58.09 -21.93 71.39
CA THR A 345 59.36 -21.48 71.99
C THR A 345 60.62 -21.77 71.15
N GLY A 346 60.47 -22.16 69.88
CA GLY A 346 61.57 -22.48 68.96
C GLY A 346 62.07 -21.28 68.15
N THR A 347 63.38 -21.23 67.87
CA THR A 347 64.03 -20.11 67.16
C THR A 347 64.01 -20.19 65.63
N VAL A 348 63.41 -21.24 65.05
CA VAL A 348 63.39 -21.50 63.59
C VAL A 348 61.96 -21.73 63.11
N LEU A 349 61.55 -20.98 62.08
CA LEU A 349 60.28 -21.17 61.38
C LEU A 349 60.50 -22.05 60.14
N ASP A 350 60.10 -23.32 60.21
CA ASP A 350 60.27 -24.28 59.13
C ASP A 350 59.07 -24.24 58.15
N ALA A 351 59.31 -23.72 56.95
CA ALA A 351 58.28 -23.54 55.92
C ALA A 351 58.10 -24.77 54.99
N ARG A 352 58.43 -25.98 55.45
CA ARG A 352 58.20 -27.24 54.70
C ARG A 352 56.74 -27.75 54.79
N ASN A 353 56.33 -28.56 53.83
CA ASN A 353 55.01 -29.21 53.81
C ASN A 353 55.04 -30.59 54.52
N LYS A 354 53.90 -31.29 54.58
CA LYS A 354 53.78 -32.60 55.26
C LYS A 354 54.64 -33.71 54.62
N SER A 355 55.09 -33.55 53.38
CA SER A 355 56.07 -34.42 52.69
C SER A 355 57.50 -33.87 52.75
N ASN A 356 57.78 -32.93 53.65
CA ASN A 356 59.09 -32.33 53.92
C ASN A 356 59.73 -31.56 52.74
N ALA A 357 58.94 -31.18 51.74
CA ALA A 357 59.39 -30.35 50.62
C ALA A 357 59.44 -28.87 51.03
N VAL A 358 60.52 -28.17 50.64
CA VAL A 358 60.70 -26.73 50.85
C VAL A 358 59.71 -25.97 49.97
N ARG A 359 58.93 -25.05 50.57
CA ARG A 359 58.04 -24.16 49.81
C ARG A 359 58.73 -22.82 49.51
N SER A 360 58.45 -22.24 48.36
CA SER A 360 58.80 -20.85 48.06
C SER A 360 57.95 -19.90 48.91
N ILE A 361 58.57 -18.90 49.55
CA ILE A 361 57.86 -17.82 50.24
C ILE A 361 57.56 -16.72 49.20
N THR A 362 56.45 -16.88 48.48
CA THR A 362 55.95 -15.90 47.50
C THR A 362 55.12 -14.82 48.20
N GLY A 363 55.09 -13.60 47.66
CA GLY A 363 54.34 -12.49 48.24
C GLY A 363 55.08 -11.71 49.35
N LEU A 364 56.39 -11.97 49.52
CA LEU A 364 57.26 -11.04 50.23
C LEU A 364 57.18 -9.65 49.57
N LYS A 365 56.89 -8.64 50.39
CA LYS A 365 56.96 -7.23 49.98
C LYS A 365 58.42 -6.86 49.73
N ASP A 366 58.68 -6.02 48.73
CA ASP A 366 60.00 -5.44 48.45
C ASP A 366 60.58 -4.83 49.74
N GLY A 367 61.63 -5.46 50.30
CA GLY A 367 62.18 -5.13 51.62
C GLY A 367 63.00 -3.84 51.62
N ALA A 368 62.99 -3.08 52.70
CA ALA A 368 63.70 -1.81 52.80
C ALA A 368 65.22 -2.00 52.57
N LEU A 369 65.75 -1.44 51.47
CA LEU A 369 67.17 -1.47 51.13
C LEU A 369 67.93 -0.41 51.94
N SER A 370 68.34 -0.76 53.16
CA SER A 370 69.21 0.06 54.02
C SER A 370 70.31 -0.77 54.67
N THR A 371 71.36 -0.11 55.17
CA THR A 371 72.52 -0.76 55.80
C THR A 371 72.24 -1.41 57.16
N SER A 372 71.03 -1.28 57.70
CA SER A 372 70.58 -1.90 58.95
C SER A 372 69.37 -2.84 58.77
N SER A 373 68.99 -3.13 57.53
CA SER A 373 67.81 -3.93 57.22
C SER A 373 68.02 -5.42 57.48
N THR A 374 67.05 -6.06 58.15
CA THR A 374 66.94 -7.51 58.30
C THR A 374 65.78 -8.08 57.45
N GLU A 375 65.22 -7.28 56.54
CA GLU A 375 64.12 -7.68 55.66
C GLU A 375 64.62 -8.52 54.47
N ALA A 376 63.82 -9.50 54.03
CA ALA A 376 64.17 -10.35 52.91
C ALA A 376 63.99 -9.61 51.57
N VAL A 377 65.07 -9.46 50.80
CA VAL A 377 65.05 -8.82 49.48
C VAL A 377 64.40 -9.72 48.42
N THR A 378 63.58 -9.13 47.54
CA THR A 378 62.91 -9.86 46.45
C THR A 378 63.76 -9.90 45.18
N GLY A 379 63.54 -10.90 44.33
CA GLY A 379 64.21 -10.98 43.02
C GLY A 379 63.95 -9.79 42.09
N LYS A 380 62.84 -9.06 42.31
CA LYS A 380 62.50 -7.83 41.58
C LYS A 380 63.43 -6.68 41.96
N GLN A 381 63.79 -6.55 43.24
CA GLN A 381 64.66 -5.48 43.74
C GLN A 381 66.10 -5.60 43.21
N LEU A 382 66.61 -6.82 43.09
CA LEU A 382 67.95 -7.07 42.56
C LEU A 382 68.05 -6.72 41.06
N ASN A 383 67.01 -7.05 40.28
CA ASN A 383 66.93 -6.68 38.86
C ASN A 383 66.80 -5.16 38.66
N ALA A 384 65.89 -4.51 39.41
CA ALA A 384 65.70 -3.06 39.37
C ALA A 384 66.97 -2.27 39.72
N THR A 385 67.77 -2.76 40.69
CA THR A 385 69.04 -2.13 41.07
C THR A 385 70.04 -2.13 39.90
N ASN A 386 70.15 -3.25 39.17
CA ASN A 386 71.05 -3.36 38.03
C ASN A 386 70.61 -2.49 36.82
N GLY A 387 69.30 -2.36 36.58
CA GLY A 387 68.79 -1.48 35.50
C GLY A 387 69.02 0.02 35.77
N ASN A 388 68.88 0.45 37.03
CA ASN A 388 69.01 1.85 37.41
C ASN A 388 70.43 2.42 37.23
N VAL A 389 71.47 1.60 37.42
CA VAL A 389 72.88 2.06 37.30
C VAL A 389 73.26 2.40 35.85
N ALA A 390 72.67 1.74 34.85
CA ALA A 390 72.97 2.00 33.44
C ALA A 390 72.19 3.20 32.86
N ALA A 391 70.92 3.37 33.24
CA ALA A 391 70.05 4.38 32.66
C ALA A 391 70.31 5.81 33.20
N VAL A 392 70.71 5.94 34.47
CA VAL A 392 70.94 7.24 35.13
C VAL A 392 72.03 8.07 34.44
N LYS A 393 73.04 7.44 33.83
CA LYS A 393 74.18 8.14 33.24
C LYS A 393 73.94 8.70 31.82
N SER A 394 72.99 8.16 31.05
CA SER A 394 72.85 8.53 29.63
C SER A 394 71.77 9.58 29.35
N THR A 395 70.78 9.74 30.22
CA THR A 395 69.61 10.60 29.95
C THR A 395 69.67 11.94 30.68
N ALA A 396 70.38 12.01 31.82
CA ALA A 396 70.54 13.23 32.60
C ALA A 396 71.24 14.35 31.80
N ASP A 397 72.30 14.00 31.07
CA ASP A 397 73.19 14.97 30.42
C ASP A 397 72.57 15.67 29.18
N THR A 398 71.49 15.14 28.60
CA THR A 398 70.88 15.70 27.36
C THR A 398 69.53 16.40 27.59
N ALA A 399 68.79 16.05 28.65
CA ALA A 399 67.48 16.66 28.92
C ALA A 399 67.55 18.07 29.50
N GLN A 400 68.63 18.41 30.23
CA GLN A 400 68.74 19.66 30.99
C GLN A 400 68.94 20.93 30.13
N ALA A 401 69.32 20.78 28.86
CA ALA A 401 69.61 21.90 27.95
C ALA A 401 68.39 22.43 27.15
N ARG A 402 67.25 21.73 27.11
CA ARG A 402 66.05 22.17 26.36
C ARG A 402 65.00 22.92 27.20
N VAL A 403 65.37 23.36 28.40
CA VAL A 403 64.50 24.13 29.31
C VAL A 403 64.44 25.63 28.95
N ALA A 404 65.31 26.11 28.05
CA ALA A 404 65.34 27.48 27.53
C ALA A 404 64.22 27.81 26.50
N VAL A 405 63.02 27.27 26.69
CA VAL A 405 61.79 27.64 25.94
C VAL A 405 60.70 28.16 26.90
N LEU A 406 61.04 28.39 28.18
CA LEU A 406 60.15 28.97 29.18
C LEU A 406 60.13 30.52 29.20
N ASP A 407 60.89 31.16 28.30
CA ASP A 407 60.94 32.64 28.17
C ASP A 407 59.95 33.19 27.12
N GLY A 408 59.21 32.31 26.41
CA GLY A 408 58.30 32.68 25.32
C GLY A 408 56.82 32.83 25.70
N LEU A 409 56.44 32.71 26.98
CA LEU A 409 55.02 32.68 27.38
C LEU A 409 54.59 33.71 28.42
N VAL A 410 55.50 34.29 29.20
CA VAL A 410 55.22 35.41 30.13
C VAL A 410 56.45 36.31 30.29
N GLY A 411 56.48 37.46 29.61
CA GLY A 411 57.59 38.42 29.69
C GLY A 411 57.14 39.83 30.06
N GLN A 412 57.72 40.41 31.12
CA GLN A 412 57.51 41.81 31.49
C GLN A 412 58.56 42.69 30.81
N VAL A 413 58.13 43.70 30.05
CA VAL A 413 59.07 44.48 29.20
C VAL A 413 59.85 45.57 29.98
N SER A 414 59.43 45.91 31.19
CA SER A 414 60.25 46.62 32.18
C SER A 414 59.66 46.49 33.58
N VAL A 415 60.41 46.84 34.63
CA VAL A 415 59.95 46.87 36.04
C VAL A 415 58.80 47.87 36.31
N SER A 416 58.32 48.60 35.30
CA SER A 416 57.15 49.49 35.35
C SER A 416 56.23 49.36 34.13
N GLY A 417 56.37 48.30 33.33
CA GLY A 417 55.61 48.08 32.09
C GLY A 417 54.79 46.79 32.08
N ASN A 418 53.84 46.70 31.14
CA ASN A 418 52.93 45.56 31.03
C ASN A 418 53.64 44.24 30.68
N VAL A 419 53.12 43.15 31.22
CA VAL A 419 53.46 41.76 30.85
C VAL A 419 52.76 41.39 29.56
N ARG A 420 53.49 40.80 28.60
CA ARG A 420 52.91 40.26 27.35
C ARG A 420 52.94 38.73 27.38
N LEU A 421 51.84 38.09 26.95
CA LEU A 421 51.76 36.65 26.72
C LEU A 421 51.62 36.41 25.21
N GLY A 422 52.44 35.52 24.65
CA GLY A 422 52.34 35.06 23.26
C GLY A 422 52.82 36.06 22.18
N ALA A 423 53.73 36.98 22.50
CA ALA A 423 54.19 38.03 21.58
C ALA A 423 54.74 37.53 20.22
N ASP A 424 55.29 36.32 20.18
CA ASP A 424 55.86 35.70 18.96
C ASP A 424 54.89 34.75 18.22
N ASN A 425 53.64 34.62 18.68
CA ASN A 425 52.64 33.74 18.06
C ASN A 425 51.66 34.53 17.18
N THR A 426 51.61 34.25 15.88
CA THR A 426 50.77 34.96 14.90
C THR A 426 49.28 34.54 14.89
N GLY A 427 48.77 33.99 16.00
CA GLY A 427 47.40 33.51 16.14
C GLY A 427 46.52 34.47 16.94
N THR A 428 45.25 34.63 16.57
CA THR A 428 44.33 35.62 17.15
C THR A 428 43.59 35.17 18.42
N VAL A 429 43.87 33.97 18.95
CA VAL A 429 43.17 33.38 20.11
C VAL A 429 44.18 32.73 21.06
N ILE A 430 44.09 33.07 22.35
CA ILE A 430 44.81 32.41 23.43
C ILE A 430 43.86 31.43 24.13
N ASP A 431 44.04 30.12 23.94
CA ASP A 431 43.29 29.11 24.69
C ASP A 431 43.96 28.83 26.05
N VAL A 432 43.20 29.02 27.13
CA VAL A 432 43.65 28.83 28.52
C VAL A 432 43.13 27.53 29.15
N ALA A 433 42.53 26.63 28.37
CA ALA A 433 42.10 25.31 28.84
C ALA A 433 43.27 24.42 29.29
N ASN A 434 43.01 23.43 30.14
CA ASN A 434 44.00 22.39 30.47
C ASN A 434 44.03 21.28 29.41
N LYS A 435 44.98 20.33 29.53
CA LYS A 435 45.17 19.24 28.56
C LYS A 435 43.97 18.28 28.40
N ALA A 436 42.93 18.39 29.24
CA ALA A 436 41.66 17.68 29.13
C ALA A 436 40.49 18.58 28.63
N GLY A 437 40.78 19.78 28.13
CA GLY A 437 39.78 20.74 27.65
C GLY A 437 39.05 21.54 28.74
N ALA A 438 39.44 21.41 30.01
CA ALA A 438 38.77 22.13 31.09
C ALA A 438 39.19 23.60 31.14
N LYS A 439 38.20 24.51 31.04
CA LYS A 439 38.38 25.97 31.05
C LYS A 439 38.90 26.46 32.41
N ARG A 440 39.81 27.44 32.40
CA ARG A 440 40.34 28.10 33.61
C ARG A 440 39.65 29.45 33.88
N LYS A 441 39.59 29.85 35.16
CA LYS A 441 39.20 31.20 35.57
C LYS A 441 40.41 32.14 35.50
N LEU A 442 40.22 33.32 34.93
CA LEU A 442 41.16 34.45 35.05
C LEU A 442 40.74 35.29 36.26
N GLN A 443 41.70 35.68 37.10
CA GLN A 443 41.49 36.42 38.36
C GLN A 443 42.60 37.48 38.51
N ASN A 444 42.34 38.53 39.30
CA ASN A 444 43.18 39.74 39.40
C ASN A 444 43.40 40.46 38.05
N LEU A 445 42.29 40.70 37.34
CA LEU A 445 42.23 41.66 36.23
C LEU A 445 41.84 43.03 36.79
N ASP A 446 42.51 44.09 36.36
CA ASP A 446 42.09 45.47 36.64
C ASP A 446 40.83 45.86 35.83
N ASN A 447 40.12 46.89 36.30
CA ASN A 447 38.91 47.40 35.66
C ASN A 447 39.20 48.01 34.28
N GLY A 448 38.86 47.30 33.21
CA GLY A 448 39.04 47.74 31.82
C GLY A 448 38.23 48.99 31.46
N VAL A 449 38.73 49.84 30.57
CA VAL A 449 38.02 51.08 30.20
C VAL A 449 36.72 50.75 29.45
N LEU A 450 35.56 51.22 29.90
CA LEU A 450 34.29 51.05 29.19
C LEU A 450 34.13 52.16 28.12
N SER A 451 34.42 51.83 26.86
CA SER A 451 34.11 52.65 25.68
C SER A 451 33.70 51.77 24.50
N THR A 452 33.11 52.37 23.46
CA THR A 452 32.69 51.65 22.24
C THR A 452 33.84 51.11 21.38
N SER A 453 35.09 51.44 21.72
CA SER A 453 36.31 50.99 21.02
C SER A 453 37.29 50.22 21.93
N SER A 454 36.91 49.94 23.18
CA SER A 454 37.79 49.28 24.13
C SER A 454 37.91 47.77 23.88
N THR A 455 39.13 47.25 24.04
CA THR A 455 39.45 45.82 23.97
C THR A 455 39.87 45.25 25.33
N ASP A 456 39.72 46.01 26.41
CA ASP A 456 40.10 45.58 27.76
C ASP A 456 39.13 44.50 28.29
N ALA A 457 39.65 43.58 29.09
CA ALA A 457 38.82 42.58 29.77
C ALA A 457 38.05 43.20 30.94
N VAL A 458 36.71 43.22 30.84
CA VAL A 458 35.84 43.74 31.91
C VAL A 458 35.82 42.81 33.13
N THR A 459 35.89 43.39 34.33
CA THR A 459 35.88 42.61 35.58
C THR A 459 34.46 42.31 36.07
N GLY A 460 34.34 41.31 36.94
CA GLY A 460 33.09 41.04 37.66
C GLY A 460 32.61 42.21 38.54
N GLN A 461 33.52 43.11 38.97
CA GLN A 461 33.16 44.31 39.72
C GLN A 461 32.47 45.35 38.83
N GLN A 462 32.94 45.54 37.60
CA GLN A 462 32.33 46.47 36.65
C GLN A 462 30.94 46.00 36.20
N LEU A 463 30.80 44.70 35.91
CA LEU A 463 29.51 44.11 35.55
C LEU A 463 28.50 44.21 36.73
N ASN A 464 28.97 44.08 37.98
CA ASN A 464 28.12 44.26 39.15
C ASN A 464 27.72 45.74 39.38
N ALA A 465 28.63 46.69 39.12
CA ALA A 465 28.32 48.12 39.16
C ALA A 465 27.24 48.50 38.12
N THR A 466 27.35 48.02 36.88
CA THR A 466 26.30 48.19 35.86
C THR A 466 24.96 47.57 36.31
N ASN A 467 24.97 46.41 36.96
CA ASN A 467 23.74 45.79 37.48
C ASN A 467 23.13 46.54 38.67
N SER A 468 23.92 47.24 39.47
CA SER A 468 23.42 48.16 40.51
C SER A 468 22.80 49.42 39.92
N GLU A 469 23.38 50.00 38.88
CA GLU A 469 22.78 51.11 38.12
C GLU A 469 21.41 50.72 37.51
N VAL A 470 21.31 49.55 36.86
CA VAL A 470 20.04 49.03 36.33
C VAL A 470 18.97 48.84 37.42
N THR A 471 19.39 48.53 38.65
CA THR A 471 18.48 48.41 39.81
C THR A 471 18.06 49.79 40.35
N SER A 472 18.95 50.78 40.29
CA SER A 472 18.67 52.18 40.66
C SER A 472 17.70 52.85 39.67
N VAL A 473 17.90 52.64 38.36
CA VAL A 473 17.02 53.13 37.28
C VAL A 473 15.57 52.68 37.47
N ARG A 474 15.34 51.43 37.92
CA ARG A 474 14.00 50.89 38.17
C ARG A 474 13.26 51.61 39.33
N SER A 475 14.00 52.10 40.33
CA SER A 475 13.44 52.85 41.46
C SER A 475 13.26 54.34 41.14
N ALA A 476 14.24 54.94 40.44
CA ALA A 476 14.15 56.34 39.99
C ALA A 476 12.98 56.58 39.02
N ALA A 477 12.71 55.63 38.11
CA ALA A 477 11.57 55.67 37.19
C ALA A 477 10.20 55.73 37.90
N THR A 478 10.10 55.25 39.13
CA THR A 478 8.84 55.26 39.91
C THR A 478 8.65 56.57 40.67
N ALA A 479 9.73 57.27 41.06
CA ALA A 479 9.66 58.54 41.79
C ALA A 479 9.60 59.77 40.86
N ALA A 480 10.33 59.76 39.74
CA ALA A 480 10.35 60.88 38.79
C ALA A 480 8.98 61.17 38.16
N LYS A 481 8.13 60.14 38.04
CA LYS A 481 6.79 60.21 37.44
C LYS A 481 5.80 61.08 38.25
N THR A 482 6.00 61.29 39.55
CA THR A 482 5.01 61.97 40.40
C THR A 482 5.32 63.45 40.67
N ALA A 483 6.59 63.88 40.49
CA ALA A 483 7.00 65.26 40.72
C ALA A 483 6.98 66.16 39.46
N ALA A 484 7.08 65.55 38.26
CA ALA A 484 7.07 66.29 37.00
C ALA A 484 5.69 66.89 36.63
N ASP A 485 4.60 66.30 37.14
CA ASP A 485 3.23 66.63 36.75
C ASP A 485 2.69 67.95 37.36
N ALA A 486 3.40 68.57 38.31
CA ALA A 486 2.91 69.77 39.02
C ALA A 486 3.55 71.10 38.58
N ALA A 487 4.85 71.15 38.29
CA ALA A 487 5.60 72.42 38.17
C ALA A 487 5.58 73.07 36.77
N ARG A 488 5.33 72.29 35.70
CA ARG A 488 5.23 72.83 34.33
C ARG A 488 3.91 73.59 34.07
N GLY A 489 2.93 73.48 34.97
CA GLY A 489 1.53 73.87 34.72
C GLY A 489 1.21 75.38 34.62
N VAL A 490 2.16 76.31 34.77
CA VAL A 490 1.85 77.74 34.89
C VAL A 490 2.58 78.65 33.88
N ALA A 491 3.82 78.33 33.48
CA ALA A 491 4.62 79.24 32.63
C ALA A 491 4.29 79.12 31.12
N ASP A 492 4.10 77.92 30.59
CA ASP A 492 3.96 77.68 29.15
C ASP A 492 2.61 78.20 28.57
N GLY A 493 1.58 78.30 29.41
CA GLY A 493 0.19 78.55 28.98
C GLY A 493 -0.16 79.97 28.54
N ALA A 494 0.71 80.96 28.82
CA ALA A 494 0.45 82.36 28.46
C ALA A 494 0.97 82.74 27.08
N VAL A 495 2.14 82.21 26.67
CA VAL A 495 2.77 82.53 25.37
C VAL A 495 2.16 81.72 24.23
N GLN A 496 1.77 80.46 24.48
CA GLN A 496 1.17 79.60 23.45
C GLN A 496 -0.18 80.08 22.89
N LYS A 497 -0.93 80.93 23.62
CA LYS A 497 -2.27 81.38 23.20
C LYS A 497 -2.27 82.47 22.12
N ALA A 498 -1.16 83.18 21.92
CA ALA A 498 -1.07 84.21 20.88
C ALA A 498 -0.84 83.58 19.49
N ASP A 499 0.10 82.64 19.37
CA ASP A 499 0.38 81.95 18.11
C ASP A 499 -0.75 80.97 17.71
N ALA A 500 -1.39 80.32 18.68
CA ALA A 500 -2.45 79.33 18.41
C ALA A 500 -3.68 79.88 17.68
N LEU A 501 -3.92 81.21 17.69
CA LEU A 501 -5.04 81.79 16.96
C LEU A 501 -4.76 81.97 15.45
N GLY A 502 -3.49 82.12 15.06
CA GLY A 502 -3.09 82.22 13.65
C GLY A 502 -3.22 80.89 12.88
N GLY A 503 -2.99 79.75 13.55
CA GLY A 503 -3.04 78.42 12.93
C GLY A 503 -4.43 77.80 12.74
N LEU A 504 -5.49 78.39 13.32
CA LEU A 504 -6.83 77.79 13.30
C LEU A 504 -7.70 78.21 12.11
N VAL A 505 -7.65 79.49 11.71
CA VAL A 505 -8.35 80.02 10.52
C VAL A 505 -7.45 81.03 9.82
N GLY A 506 -6.79 80.60 8.74
CA GLY A 506 -5.93 81.45 7.92
C GLY A 506 -6.56 81.70 6.54
N GLN A 507 -6.89 82.97 6.24
CA GLN A 507 -7.17 83.40 4.87
C GLN A 507 -5.89 83.92 4.24
N VAL A 508 -5.37 83.21 3.22
CA VAL A 508 -4.04 83.50 2.64
C VAL A 508 -4.03 84.78 1.80
N SER A 509 -5.17 85.18 1.22
CA SER A 509 -5.38 86.51 0.63
C SER A 509 -6.87 86.80 0.45
N ALA A 510 -7.24 88.05 0.13
CA ALA A 510 -8.64 88.47 -0.07
C ALA A 510 -9.41 87.70 -1.17
N SER A 511 -8.71 87.01 -2.07
CA SER A 511 -9.28 86.13 -3.11
C SER A 511 -8.82 84.67 -3.03
N GLY A 512 -8.01 84.32 -2.02
CA GLY A 512 -7.49 82.97 -1.82
C GLY A 512 -8.38 82.10 -0.93
N ASN A 513 -8.26 80.78 -1.09
CA ASN A 513 -8.99 79.79 -0.30
C ASN A 513 -8.78 80.01 1.20
N VAL A 514 -9.88 80.09 1.97
CA VAL A 514 -9.84 80.06 3.43
C VAL A 514 -9.51 78.64 3.87
N ARG A 515 -8.42 78.45 4.62
CA ARG A 515 -8.05 77.14 5.16
C ARG A 515 -8.37 77.09 6.64
N LEU A 516 -9.21 76.14 7.04
CA LEU A 516 -9.53 75.87 8.44
C LEU A 516 -8.64 74.72 8.93
N GLY A 517 -7.84 74.98 9.96
CA GLY A 517 -7.00 73.98 10.62
C GLY A 517 -5.87 73.39 9.78
N ALA A 518 -5.31 74.11 8.80
CA ALA A 518 -4.30 73.59 7.86
C ALA A 518 -3.04 72.99 8.50
N GLU A 519 -2.68 73.42 9.71
CA GLU A 519 -1.51 72.94 10.47
C GLU A 519 -1.88 71.92 11.56
N ASN A 520 -3.15 71.49 11.64
CA ASN A 520 -3.61 70.50 12.61
C ASN A 520 -3.69 69.11 11.97
N THR A 521 -3.25 68.08 12.71
CA THR A 521 -3.27 66.67 12.26
C THR A 521 -4.63 65.98 12.40
N GLY A 522 -5.66 66.69 12.87
CA GLY A 522 -7.01 66.17 13.07
C GLY A 522 -7.80 66.05 11.75
N THR A 523 -8.47 64.92 11.56
CA THR A 523 -9.22 64.60 10.32
C THR A 523 -10.69 65.02 10.33
N ILE A 524 -11.15 65.73 11.38
CA ILE A 524 -12.56 66.09 11.59
C ILE A 524 -12.68 67.58 11.90
N VAL A 525 -13.54 68.28 11.15
CA VAL A 525 -13.96 69.67 11.44
C VAL A 525 -15.39 69.64 11.98
N ASP A 526 -15.57 69.82 13.28
CA ASP A 526 -16.90 69.94 13.89
C ASP A 526 -17.41 71.38 13.82
N VAL A 527 -18.59 71.55 13.21
CA VAL A 527 -19.30 72.84 13.07
C VAL A 527 -20.52 72.96 13.98
N ALA A 528 -20.67 72.10 14.98
CA ALA A 528 -21.74 72.17 15.99
C ALA A 528 -21.67 73.46 16.82
N ASN A 529 -22.82 73.88 17.38
CA ASN A 529 -22.90 75.02 18.28
C ASN A 529 -22.50 74.65 19.73
N LYS A 530 -22.45 75.65 20.62
CA LYS A 530 -22.03 75.46 22.03
C LYS A 530 -22.92 74.48 22.82
N SER A 531 -24.13 74.16 22.36
CA SER A 531 -25.01 73.15 22.96
C SER A 531 -25.03 71.81 22.20
N GLY A 532 -24.05 71.56 21.33
CA GLY A 532 -23.94 70.32 20.54
C GLY A 532 -24.91 70.23 19.35
N GLY A 533 -25.64 71.31 19.05
CA GLY A 533 -26.57 71.38 17.93
C GLY A 533 -25.85 71.46 16.58
N LYS A 534 -26.11 70.50 15.68
CA LYS A 534 -25.55 70.44 14.32
C LYS A 534 -25.98 71.67 13.49
N ARG A 535 -25.07 72.24 12.70
CA ARG A 535 -25.35 73.35 11.78
C ARG A 535 -25.48 72.88 10.33
N ARG A 536 -26.32 73.57 9.54
CA ARG A 536 -26.33 73.44 8.07
C ARG A 536 -25.22 74.28 7.46
N ILE A 537 -24.38 73.67 6.64
CA ILE A 537 -23.42 74.38 5.76
C ILE A 537 -24.15 74.60 4.42
N TYR A 538 -24.14 75.83 3.91
CA TYR A 538 -24.85 76.23 2.69
C TYR A 538 -23.95 77.10 1.80
N ASN A 539 -24.36 77.34 0.55
CA ASN A 539 -23.54 77.91 -0.52
C ASN A 539 -22.27 77.09 -0.85
N ILE A 540 -22.33 75.76 -0.68
CA ILE A 540 -21.32 74.83 -1.19
C ILE A 540 -21.59 74.61 -2.69
N ALA A 541 -20.57 74.70 -3.53
CA ALA A 541 -20.65 74.32 -4.94
C ALA A 541 -20.84 72.80 -5.08
N ASN A 542 -21.39 72.33 -6.21
CA ASN A 542 -21.53 70.90 -6.47
C ASN A 542 -20.16 70.23 -6.57
N GLY A 543 -19.87 69.31 -5.65
CA GLY A 543 -18.59 68.61 -5.58
C GLY A 543 -18.38 67.64 -6.76
N THR A 544 -17.13 67.38 -7.11
CA THR A 544 -16.79 66.44 -8.18
C THR A 544 -17.17 65.02 -7.75
N LEU A 545 -17.94 64.28 -8.55
CA LEU A 545 -18.35 62.90 -8.24
C LEU A 545 -17.37 61.90 -8.88
N SER A 546 -16.35 61.48 -8.13
CA SER A 546 -15.39 60.44 -8.54
C SER A 546 -14.90 59.64 -7.33
N THR A 547 -14.28 58.48 -7.56
CA THR A 547 -13.79 57.58 -6.51
C THR A 547 -12.64 58.15 -5.66
N GLY A 548 -12.00 59.23 -6.10
CA GLY A 548 -10.94 59.93 -5.36
C GLY A 548 -11.33 61.34 -4.89
N SER A 549 -12.61 61.73 -5.00
CA SER A 549 -13.05 63.08 -4.63
C SER A 549 -13.15 63.26 -3.12
N THR A 550 -12.67 64.41 -2.62
CA THR A 550 -12.83 64.87 -1.24
C THR A 550 -13.82 66.04 -1.14
N ASP A 551 -14.53 66.37 -2.22
CA ASP A 551 -15.50 67.46 -2.23
C ASP A 551 -16.78 67.10 -1.47
N ALA A 552 -17.40 68.07 -0.79
CA ALA A 552 -18.68 67.87 -0.13
C ALA A 552 -19.82 67.78 -1.16
N VAL A 553 -20.57 66.67 -1.14
CA VAL A 553 -21.75 66.48 -2.01
C VAL A 553 -22.92 67.34 -1.54
N THR A 554 -23.61 67.99 -2.48
CA THR A 554 -24.75 68.86 -2.16
C THR A 554 -26.08 68.11 -2.17
N GLY A 555 -27.10 68.73 -1.56
CA GLY A 555 -28.47 68.21 -1.62
C GLY A 555 -29.03 68.09 -3.04
N GLN A 556 -28.55 68.90 -4.00
CA GLN A 556 -28.94 68.80 -5.40
C GLN A 556 -28.42 67.50 -6.04
N GLN A 557 -27.17 67.13 -5.75
CA GLN A 557 -26.55 65.91 -6.27
C GLN A 557 -27.21 64.66 -5.66
N LEU A 558 -27.49 64.68 -4.35
CA LEU A 558 -28.22 63.60 -3.68
C LEU A 558 -29.66 63.46 -4.20
N PHE A 559 -30.34 64.57 -4.51
CA PHE A 559 -31.69 64.54 -5.09
C PHE A 559 -31.73 63.94 -6.50
N ALA A 560 -30.71 64.20 -7.33
CA ALA A 560 -30.57 63.56 -8.64
C ALA A 560 -30.38 62.03 -8.52
N THR A 561 -29.56 61.57 -7.57
CA THR A 561 -29.45 60.14 -7.24
C THR A 561 -30.78 59.55 -6.79
N ASN A 562 -31.50 60.21 -5.88
CA ASN A 562 -32.80 59.72 -5.40
C ASN A 562 -33.86 59.66 -6.51
N THR A 563 -33.83 60.60 -7.46
CA THR A 563 -34.72 60.58 -8.63
C THR A 563 -34.43 59.37 -9.53
N THR A 564 -33.14 59.03 -9.69
CA THR A 564 -32.71 57.84 -10.44
C THR A 564 -33.17 56.54 -9.75
N VAL A 565 -33.06 56.47 -8.42
CA VAL A 565 -33.56 55.33 -7.62
C VAL A 565 -35.07 55.18 -7.71
N GLU A 566 -35.82 56.29 -7.72
CA GLU A 566 -37.28 56.28 -7.90
C GLU A 566 -37.69 55.80 -9.31
N THR A 567 -36.94 56.19 -10.35
CA THR A 567 -37.12 55.63 -11.71
C THR A 567 -36.85 54.12 -11.73
N GLN A 568 -35.80 53.64 -11.05
CA GLN A 568 -35.51 52.21 -10.91
C GLN A 568 -36.62 51.47 -10.15
N ARG A 569 -37.20 52.06 -9.10
CA ARG A 569 -38.33 51.50 -8.36
C ARG A 569 -39.56 51.29 -9.26
N GLN A 570 -39.85 52.25 -10.14
CA GLN A 570 -40.95 52.16 -11.10
C GLN A 570 -40.69 51.10 -12.18
N ALA A 571 -39.45 51.01 -12.69
CA ALA A 571 -39.05 49.93 -13.59
C ALA A 571 -39.19 48.54 -12.93
N LEU A 572 -38.82 48.41 -11.65
CA LEU A 572 -38.94 47.17 -10.90
C LEU A 572 -40.41 46.75 -10.67
N ALA A 573 -41.32 47.71 -10.48
CA ALA A 573 -42.75 47.44 -10.45
C ALA A 573 -43.30 46.98 -11.82
N GLY A 574 -42.79 47.56 -12.92
CA GLY A 574 -43.07 47.08 -14.28
C GLY A 574 -42.57 45.64 -14.51
N HIS A 575 -41.36 45.32 -14.05
CA HIS A 575 -40.84 43.95 -14.08
C HIS A 575 -41.67 42.99 -13.22
N ALA A 576 -42.18 43.42 -12.05
CA ALA A 576 -43.05 42.58 -11.23
C ALA A 576 -44.36 42.23 -11.94
N GLN A 577 -44.99 43.20 -12.63
CA GLN A 577 -46.17 42.95 -13.46
C GLN A 577 -45.85 42.00 -14.62
N GLN A 578 -44.71 42.20 -15.30
CA GLN A 578 -44.23 41.29 -16.36
C GLN A 578 -43.94 39.88 -15.84
N LEU A 579 -43.45 39.72 -14.60
CA LEU A 579 -43.30 38.41 -13.97
C LEU A 579 -44.65 37.76 -13.68
N THR A 580 -45.68 38.52 -13.28
CA THR A 580 -47.05 37.99 -13.11
C THR A 580 -47.65 37.56 -14.46
N ASP A 581 -47.47 38.36 -15.51
CA ASP A 581 -47.88 37.99 -16.87
C ASP A 581 -47.08 36.79 -17.42
N GLN A 582 -45.80 36.65 -17.03
CA GLN A 582 -44.99 35.47 -17.31
C GLN A 582 -45.46 34.24 -16.53
N ASP A 583 -45.87 34.38 -15.26
CA ASP A 583 -46.38 33.27 -14.46
C ASP A 583 -47.70 32.73 -15.01
N GLY A 584 -48.61 33.63 -15.44
CA GLY A 584 -49.81 33.26 -16.20
C GLY A 584 -49.45 32.52 -17.50
N ARG A 585 -48.50 33.04 -18.28
CA ARG A 585 -47.99 32.35 -19.47
C ARG A 585 -47.26 31.04 -19.17
N ILE A 586 -46.67 30.86 -17.99
CA ILE A 586 -46.04 29.61 -17.56
C ILE A 586 -47.10 28.59 -17.13
N ALA A 587 -48.22 29.04 -16.57
CA ALA A 587 -49.38 28.19 -16.30
C ALA A 587 -50.03 27.72 -17.61
N ASP A 588 -50.29 28.64 -18.56
CA ASP A 588 -50.80 28.30 -19.90
C ASP A 588 -49.81 27.39 -20.64
N ASN A 589 -48.52 27.75 -20.67
CA ASN A 589 -47.47 26.90 -21.25
C ASN A 589 -47.37 25.54 -20.56
N ARG A 590 -47.76 25.37 -19.28
CA ARG A 590 -47.76 24.07 -18.59
C ARG A 590 -48.96 23.23 -19.03
N VAL A 591 -50.13 23.83 -19.21
CA VAL A 591 -51.29 23.15 -19.83
C VAL A 591 -50.93 22.71 -21.26
N ASP A 592 -50.29 23.60 -22.04
CA ASP A 592 -49.77 23.26 -23.36
C ASP A 592 -48.63 22.22 -23.29
N LEU A 593 -47.78 22.22 -22.26
CA LEU A 593 -46.73 21.20 -22.09
C LEU A 593 -47.30 19.84 -21.71
N ASP A 594 -48.37 19.80 -20.91
CA ASP A 594 -49.05 18.56 -20.54
C ASP A 594 -49.83 17.99 -21.75
N ALA A 595 -50.38 18.85 -22.60
CA ALA A 595 -50.91 18.47 -23.91
C ALA A 595 -49.81 17.98 -24.86
N LEU A 596 -48.69 18.71 -25.00
CA LEU A 596 -47.56 18.33 -25.84
C LEU A 596 -46.85 17.08 -25.31
N ARG A 597 -46.88 16.84 -24.01
CA ARG A 597 -46.43 15.60 -23.37
C ARG A 597 -47.37 14.45 -23.68
N THR A 598 -48.68 14.69 -23.71
CA THR A 598 -49.66 13.70 -24.20
C THR A 598 -49.42 13.39 -25.67
N ASP A 599 -49.09 14.38 -26.51
CA ASP A 599 -48.72 14.17 -27.91
C ASP A 599 -47.37 13.44 -28.06
N PHE A 600 -46.39 13.72 -27.19
CA PHE A 600 -45.07 13.09 -27.18
C PHE A 600 -45.10 11.64 -26.66
N ASP A 601 -45.88 11.37 -25.61
CA ASP A 601 -46.12 10.00 -25.10
C ASP A 601 -46.91 9.16 -26.14
N ASN A 602 -47.54 9.80 -27.14
CA ASN A 602 -48.15 9.18 -28.32
C ASN A 602 -47.28 9.30 -29.61
N PHE A 603 -46.05 9.83 -29.54
CA PHE A 603 -45.20 10.07 -30.70
C PHE A 603 -44.38 8.83 -31.07
N ASN A 604 -44.50 8.38 -32.32
CA ASN A 604 -43.73 7.27 -32.89
C ASN A 604 -42.63 7.83 -33.82
N PRO A 605 -41.35 7.90 -33.39
CA PRO A 605 -40.29 8.57 -34.15
C PRO A 605 -39.81 7.76 -35.35
N ASP A 606 -39.70 8.42 -36.50
CA ASP A 606 -38.92 7.95 -37.65
C ASP A 606 -37.44 8.32 -37.44
N LEU A 607 -36.55 7.31 -37.38
CA LEU A 607 -35.17 7.43 -36.87
C LEU A 607 -34.09 7.45 -37.97
N ASP A 608 -34.47 7.72 -39.22
CA ASP A 608 -33.56 7.64 -40.36
C ASP A 608 -32.42 8.69 -40.26
N GLY A 609 -31.18 8.21 -40.24
CA GLY A 609 -29.96 9.03 -40.25
C GLY A 609 -29.14 9.10 -38.95
N VAL A 610 -29.66 8.69 -37.79
CA VAL A 610 -28.88 8.67 -36.51
C VAL A 610 -28.18 7.34 -36.28
N VAL A 611 -28.77 6.24 -36.74
CA VAL A 611 -28.20 4.89 -36.66
C VAL A 611 -27.95 4.40 -38.08
N LYS A 612 -26.68 4.34 -38.50
CA LYS A 612 -26.31 3.72 -39.78
C LYS A 612 -26.20 2.22 -39.61
N PHE A 613 -27.32 1.56 -39.86
CA PHE A 613 -27.35 0.15 -40.16
C PHE A 613 -26.65 -0.11 -41.49
N SER A 614 -25.83 -1.16 -41.55
CA SER A 614 -25.39 -1.76 -42.82
C SER A 614 -26.59 -2.25 -43.64
N ALA A 615 -26.40 -2.56 -44.93
CA ALA A 615 -27.50 -2.91 -45.84
C ALA A 615 -28.28 -4.19 -45.44
N ASP A 616 -27.68 -5.05 -44.60
CA ASP A 616 -28.25 -6.25 -43.98
C ASP A 616 -28.81 -6.00 -42.55
N ARG A 617 -28.60 -4.79 -42.01
CA ARG A 617 -28.90 -4.37 -40.62
C ARG A 617 -28.18 -5.15 -39.52
N LEU A 618 -27.07 -5.82 -39.83
CA LEU A 618 -26.28 -6.59 -38.85
C LEU A 618 -25.18 -5.77 -38.16
N LEU A 619 -24.68 -4.71 -38.80
CA LEU A 619 -23.68 -3.81 -38.25
C LEU A 619 -24.30 -2.43 -37.98
N VAL A 620 -24.03 -1.88 -36.79
CA VAL A 620 -24.42 -0.53 -36.38
C VAL A 620 -23.17 0.31 -36.18
N ASP A 621 -22.90 1.25 -37.09
CA ASP A 621 -21.82 2.21 -36.93
C ASP A 621 -22.24 3.33 -35.97
N MET A 622 -21.55 3.41 -34.83
CA MET A 622 -21.81 4.38 -33.75
C MET A 622 -20.78 5.50 -33.67
N ALA A 623 -19.86 5.61 -34.64
CA ALA A 623 -18.88 6.70 -34.75
C ALA A 623 -18.11 7.05 -33.44
N GLY A 624 -17.84 6.06 -32.58
CA GLY A 624 -17.07 6.22 -31.33
C GLY A 624 -17.86 6.58 -30.07
N ALA A 625 -19.20 6.46 -30.06
CA ALA A 625 -20.01 6.66 -28.87
C ALA A 625 -19.72 5.61 -27.75
N ARG A 626 -19.82 6.03 -26.47
CA ARG A 626 -19.75 5.11 -25.33
C ARG A 626 -21.13 4.49 -25.09
N VAL A 627 -21.18 3.16 -24.99
CA VAL A 627 -22.38 2.39 -24.63
C VAL A 627 -22.46 2.25 -23.11
N SER A 628 -23.62 2.51 -22.52
CA SER A 628 -23.91 2.17 -21.11
C SER A 628 -25.34 1.65 -20.95
N GLY A 629 -25.69 1.16 -19.76
CA GLY A 629 -26.98 0.51 -19.53
C GLY A 629 -27.06 -0.92 -20.10
N VAL A 630 -25.93 -1.52 -20.49
CA VAL A 630 -25.87 -2.92 -20.93
C VAL A 630 -26.26 -3.83 -19.75
N ALA A 631 -27.31 -4.63 -19.95
CA ALA A 631 -27.71 -5.66 -18.99
C ALA A 631 -26.59 -6.70 -18.79
N ALA A 632 -26.75 -7.62 -17.83
CA ALA A 632 -25.81 -8.73 -17.72
C ALA A 632 -26.06 -9.69 -18.90
N GLY A 633 -25.16 -9.73 -19.88
CA GLY A 633 -25.26 -10.61 -21.04
C GLY A 633 -25.18 -12.08 -20.65
N ASP A 634 -25.82 -12.97 -21.41
CA ASP A 634 -25.76 -14.40 -21.14
C ASP A 634 -24.35 -14.94 -21.43
N ILE A 635 -23.67 -15.44 -20.39
CA ILE A 635 -22.32 -16.02 -20.46
C ILE A 635 -22.33 -17.55 -20.36
N SER A 636 -23.50 -18.20 -20.51
CA SER A 636 -23.66 -19.65 -20.38
C SER A 636 -23.19 -20.46 -21.60
N SER A 637 -22.93 -19.82 -22.75
CA SER A 637 -22.49 -20.48 -23.99
C SER A 637 -21.36 -19.74 -24.69
N ALA A 638 -20.41 -20.49 -25.25
CA ALA A 638 -19.34 -19.97 -26.12
C ALA A 638 -19.84 -19.40 -27.45
N THR A 639 -21.11 -19.65 -27.83
CA THR A 639 -21.77 -19.02 -28.99
C THR A 639 -22.53 -17.75 -28.61
N SER A 640 -22.48 -17.32 -27.34
CA SER A 640 -23.17 -16.11 -26.92
C SER A 640 -22.50 -14.89 -27.54
N THR A 641 -23.30 -14.12 -28.27
CA THR A 641 -22.87 -12.86 -28.88
C THR A 641 -23.22 -11.65 -28.03
N ASP A 642 -23.80 -11.86 -26.84
CA ASP A 642 -24.19 -10.80 -25.91
C ASP A 642 -22.96 -10.00 -25.44
N ALA A 643 -23.10 -8.68 -25.42
CA ALA A 643 -22.16 -7.77 -24.80
C ALA A 643 -22.19 -7.92 -23.27
N VAL A 644 -21.02 -8.08 -22.66
CA VAL A 644 -20.87 -8.24 -21.21
C VAL A 644 -20.67 -6.89 -20.52
N ASN A 645 -21.28 -6.70 -19.35
CA ASN A 645 -21.20 -5.43 -18.64
C ASN A 645 -20.03 -5.35 -17.64
N GLY A 646 -19.73 -4.14 -17.17
CA GLY A 646 -18.62 -3.89 -16.25
C GLY A 646 -18.72 -4.66 -14.91
N GLY A 647 -19.91 -5.04 -14.47
CA GLY A 647 -20.10 -5.87 -13.28
C GLY A 647 -19.68 -7.32 -13.51
N GLN A 648 -19.99 -7.89 -14.68
CA GLN A 648 -19.56 -9.24 -15.07
C GLN A 648 -18.04 -9.31 -15.23
N LEU A 649 -17.43 -8.28 -15.83
CA LEU A 649 -15.97 -8.19 -15.95
C LEU A 649 -15.29 -8.00 -14.59
N PHE A 650 -15.84 -7.16 -13.70
CA PHE A 650 -15.29 -6.95 -12.36
C PHE A 650 -15.34 -8.23 -11.51
N ALA A 651 -16.49 -8.93 -11.48
CA ALA A 651 -16.63 -10.20 -10.76
C ALA A 651 -15.70 -11.31 -11.30
N THR A 652 -15.39 -11.27 -12.59
CA THR A 652 -14.38 -12.15 -13.21
C THR A 652 -12.97 -11.78 -12.75
N ASN A 653 -12.63 -10.50 -12.74
CA ASN A 653 -11.32 -10.01 -12.33
C ASN A 653 -11.03 -10.25 -10.83
N GLU A 654 -12.02 -10.16 -9.94
CA GLU A 654 -11.84 -10.54 -8.52
C GLU A 654 -11.51 -12.03 -8.36
N LYS A 655 -12.17 -12.91 -9.13
CA LYS A 655 -11.86 -14.35 -9.13
C LYS A 655 -10.46 -14.64 -9.68
N ILE A 656 -10.06 -13.96 -10.75
CA ILE A 656 -8.70 -14.08 -11.32
C ILE A 656 -7.65 -13.66 -10.29
N ALA A 657 -7.80 -12.50 -9.65
CA ALA A 657 -6.86 -12.01 -8.64
C ALA A 657 -6.71 -12.97 -7.45
N ALA A 658 -7.81 -13.59 -7.00
CA ALA A 658 -7.79 -14.61 -5.95
C ALA A 658 -7.06 -15.90 -6.38
N LEU A 659 -7.20 -16.33 -7.63
CA LEU A 659 -6.54 -17.53 -8.17
C LEU A 659 -5.06 -17.31 -8.48
N GLU A 660 -4.67 -16.15 -9.01
CA GLU A 660 -3.27 -15.82 -9.30
C GLU A 660 -2.42 -15.71 -8.02
N MET A 661 -3.01 -15.23 -6.91
CA MET A 661 -2.35 -15.25 -5.59
C MET A 661 -2.23 -16.65 -4.97
N ALA A 662 -3.07 -17.61 -5.36
CA ALA A 662 -3.10 -18.96 -4.77
C ALA A 662 -2.31 -20.01 -5.57
N GLY A 663 -2.28 -19.90 -6.91
CA GLY A 663 -1.74 -20.94 -7.80
C GLY A 663 -0.28 -20.78 -8.26
N GLY A 664 0.36 -19.64 -7.96
CA GLY A 664 1.63 -19.25 -8.61
C GLY A 664 2.86 -20.14 -8.35
N PHE A 665 2.85 -20.98 -7.31
CA PHE A 665 4.05 -21.71 -6.84
C PHE A 665 3.97 -23.23 -6.93
N VAL A 666 2.85 -23.80 -7.40
CA VAL A 666 2.64 -25.26 -7.42
C VAL A 666 2.40 -25.74 -8.86
N SER A 667 3.39 -26.44 -9.42
CA SER A 667 3.30 -27.06 -10.75
C SER A 667 3.15 -28.58 -10.60
N VAL A 668 2.00 -29.11 -11.01
CA VAL A 668 1.71 -30.56 -11.05
C VAL A 668 1.50 -30.97 -12.50
N GLY A 669 2.26 -31.98 -12.95
CA GLY A 669 2.12 -32.52 -14.31
C GLY A 669 0.81 -33.28 -14.49
N ALA A 670 0.08 -32.95 -15.56
CA ALA A 670 -1.21 -33.52 -15.92
C ALA A 670 -1.07 -34.86 -16.68
N GLY A 671 -1.65 -35.94 -16.14
CA GLY A 671 -1.84 -37.23 -16.83
C GLY A 671 -3.20 -37.32 -17.55
N GLY A 672 -3.46 -38.42 -18.26
CA GLY A 672 -4.69 -38.60 -19.04
C GLY A 672 -5.94 -39.04 -18.25
N ASP A 673 -5.76 -39.75 -17.14
CA ASP A 673 -6.84 -40.32 -16.31
C ASP A 673 -6.84 -39.70 -14.90
N GLN A 674 -7.20 -38.42 -14.82
CA GLN A 674 -7.07 -37.64 -13.58
C GLN A 674 -8.20 -37.91 -12.58
N LYS A 675 -7.88 -37.87 -11.29
CA LYS A 675 -8.85 -37.74 -10.20
C LYS A 675 -8.39 -36.68 -9.22
N ALA A 676 -9.34 -35.92 -8.68
CA ALA A 676 -9.07 -34.93 -7.64
C ALA A 676 -8.32 -35.55 -6.46
N SER A 677 -7.38 -34.80 -5.91
CA SER A 677 -6.65 -35.20 -4.70
C SER A 677 -7.60 -35.22 -3.49
N SER A 678 -7.37 -36.11 -2.54
CA SER A 678 -8.25 -36.34 -1.39
C SER A 678 -7.47 -36.32 -0.09
N ALA A 679 -7.88 -35.46 0.85
CA ALA A 679 -7.24 -35.30 2.14
C ALA A 679 -8.28 -35.36 3.28
N GLY A 680 -8.10 -36.26 4.24
CA GLY A 680 -8.87 -36.32 5.48
C GLY A 680 -8.39 -35.30 6.52
N LEU A 681 -8.86 -35.43 7.77
CA LEU A 681 -8.71 -34.40 8.81
C LEU A 681 -7.24 -34.00 9.04
N GLY A 682 -6.93 -32.69 8.94
CA GLY A 682 -5.58 -32.17 9.16
C GLY A 682 -4.48 -32.75 8.26
N SER A 683 -4.87 -33.22 7.07
CA SER A 683 -4.00 -33.94 6.13
C SER A 683 -3.72 -33.09 4.88
N VAL A 684 -2.64 -33.40 4.15
CA VAL A 684 -2.19 -32.66 2.96
C VAL A 684 -1.97 -33.63 1.79
N ALA A 685 -2.69 -33.44 0.69
CA ALA A 685 -2.51 -34.21 -0.55
C ALA A 685 -2.15 -33.26 -1.71
N ILE A 686 -1.06 -33.56 -2.42
CA ILE A 686 -0.54 -32.76 -3.54
C ILE A 686 -0.15 -33.70 -4.69
N GLY A 687 -0.87 -33.62 -5.80
CA GLY A 687 -0.63 -34.42 -7.01
C GLY A 687 -1.87 -35.15 -7.52
N ASP A 688 -1.85 -35.53 -8.82
CA ASP A 688 -2.92 -36.31 -9.45
C ASP A 688 -3.28 -37.54 -8.61
N SER A 689 -4.56 -37.71 -8.28
CA SER A 689 -5.06 -38.89 -7.58
C SER A 689 -4.40 -39.17 -6.22
N ALA A 690 -3.73 -38.18 -5.62
CA ALA A 690 -3.07 -38.32 -4.32
C ALA A 690 -4.09 -38.46 -3.19
N GLN A 691 -3.85 -39.36 -2.24
CA GLN A 691 -4.75 -39.68 -1.13
C GLN A 691 -3.99 -39.59 0.21
N ALA A 692 -4.33 -38.61 1.04
CA ALA A 692 -3.81 -38.42 2.39
C ALA A 692 -4.91 -38.72 3.42
N THR A 693 -4.90 -39.93 3.97
CA THR A 693 -5.81 -40.47 4.99
C THR A 693 -7.27 -40.05 4.82
N PRO A 694 -7.97 -40.37 3.71
CA PRO A 694 -9.32 -39.85 3.44
C PRO A 694 -10.34 -40.09 4.57
N ASP A 695 -10.29 -41.27 5.18
CA ASP A 695 -11.15 -41.69 6.31
C ASP A 695 -10.46 -41.54 7.69
N GLY A 696 -9.36 -40.77 7.75
CA GLY A 696 -8.49 -40.66 8.93
C GLY A 696 -7.92 -39.25 9.14
N GLU A 697 -6.79 -39.19 9.85
CA GLU A 697 -6.16 -37.94 10.24
C GLU A 697 -4.63 -37.93 10.09
N GLY A 698 -4.08 -36.75 9.81
CA GLY A 698 -2.65 -36.44 9.86
C GLY A 698 -1.78 -36.97 8.70
N GLY A 699 -2.38 -37.40 7.59
CA GLY A 699 -1.65 -37.92 6.44
C GLY A 699 -0.94 -36.85 5.61
N VAL A 700 0.17 -37.20 4.98
CA VAL A 700 0.81 -36.38 3.93
C VAL A 700 1.10 -37.22 2.69
N ALA A 701 0.49 -36.87 1.55
CA ALA A 701 0.68 -37.54 0.27
C ALA A 701 1.19 -36.54 -0.79
N LEU A 702 2.41 -36.75 -1.30
CA LEU A 702 3.08 -35.87 -2.25
C LEU A 702 3.55 -36.63 -3.49
N GLY A 703 2.91 -36.38 -4.63
CA GLY A 703 3.20 -37.00 -5.92
C GLY A 703 1.99 -37.73 -6.51
N ALA A 704 1.98 -37.90 -7.84
CA ALA A 704 0.88 -38.56 -8.54
C ALA A 704 0.67 -40.00 -8.05
N TYR A 705 -0.58 -40.36 -7.75
CA TYR A 705 -1.00 -41.64 -7.16
C TYR A 705 -0.34 -41.97 -5.80
N ALA A 706 0.25 -41.00 -5.09
CA ALA A 706 0.75 -41.22 -3.73
C ALA A 706 -0.41 -41.45 -2.75
N ARG A 707 -0.32 -42.47 -1.90
CA ARG A 707 -1.42 -42.92 -1.03
C ARG A 707 -0.91 -43.18 0.40
N ALA A 708 -1.01 -42.16 1.23
CA ALA A 708 -0.74 -42.23 2.67
C ALA A 708 -2.05 -42.58 3.41
N ILE A 709 -2.45 -43.86 3.46
CA ILE A 709 -3.78 -44.26 3.94
C ILE A 709 -3.81 -44.45 5.46
N GLY A 710 -2.71 -44.95 6.04
CA GLY A 710 -2.60 -45.15 7.47
C GLY A 710 -2.60 -43.84 8.25
N LYS A 711 -3.22 -43.83 9.43
CA LYS A 711 -3.21 -42.67 10.34
C LYS A 711 -1.77 -42.15 10.52
N ASN A 712 -1.58 -40.83 10.50
CA ASN A 712 -0.27 -40.19 10.68
C ASN A 712 0.82 -40.62 9.67
N SER A 713 0.46 -41.21 8.52
CA SER A 713 1.43 -41.70 7.54
C SER A 713 1.89 -40.65 6.54
N ILE A 714 3.05 -40.90 5.93
CA ILE A 714 3.64 -40.04 4.90
C ILE A 714 4.01 -40.88 3.68
N SER A 715 3.59 -40.43 2.50
CA SER A 715 3.92 -41.03 1.19
C SER A 715 4.40 -39.95 0.23
N ILE A 716 5.69 -40.00 -0.13
CA ILE A 716 6.35 -39.02 -0.98
C ILE A 716 6.97 -39.73 -2.19
N GLY A 717 6.49 -39.41 -3.39
CA GLY A 717 6.90 -40.04 -4.65
C GLY A 717 5.72 -40.65 -5.40
N ARG A 718 5.86 -40.76 -6.73
CA ARG A 718 4.79 -41.30 -7.59
C ARG A 718 4.47 -42.74 -7.20
N ALA A 719 3.20 -43.03 -6.93
CA ALA A 719 2.72 -44.33 -6.46
C ALA A 719 3.40 -44.85 -5.17
N ALA A 720 3.93 -43.97 -4.31
CA ALA A 720 4.31 -44.31 -2.95
C ALA A 720 3.04 -44.68 -2.15
N PHE A 721 3.11 -45.74 -1.34
CA PHE A 721 1.94 -46.31 -0.66
C PHE A 721 2.24 -46.66 0.81
N VAL A 722 1.41 -46.16 1.72
CA VAL A 722 1.34 -46.63 3.11
C VAL A 722 -0.06 -47.19 3.34
N ALA A 723 -0.14 -48.45 3.77
CA ALA A 723 -1.39 -49.18 3.99
C ALA A 723 -2.22 -48.57 5.15
N GLN A 724 -3.52 -48.88 5.19
CA GLN A 724 -4.46 -48.37 6.19
C GLN A 724 -4.07 -48.73 7.63
N ASP A 725 -3.58 -49.95 7.86
CA ASP A 725 -3.15 -50.42 9.19
C ASP A 725 -1.69 -50.03 9.53
N ALA A 726 -0.99 -49.34 8.61
CA ALA A 726 0.38 -48.90 8.80
C ALA A 726 0.45 -47.50 9.45
N GLU A 727 -0.08 -47.38 10.67
CA GLU A 727 -0.03 -46.12 11.46
C GLU A 727 1.42 -45.62 11.61
N GLY A 728 1.63 -44.33 11.36
CA GLY A 728 2.95 -43.69 11.40
C GLY A 728 3.94 -44.20 10.34
N GLY A 729 3.47 -44.94 9.33
CA GLY A 729 4.30 -45.48 8.26
C GLY A 729 4.86 -44.39 7.34
N PHE A 730 6.09 -44.59 6.86
CA PHE A 730 6.82 -43.62 6.07
C PHE A 730 7.33 -44.22 4.75
N ALA A 731 6.88 -43.71 3.60
CA ALA A 731 7.29 -44.17 2.27
C ALA A 731 7.87 -43.03 1.43
N LEU A 732 9.13 -43.15 0.98
CA LEU A 732 9.83 -42.15 0.17
C LEU A 732 10.49 -42.77 -1.07
N GLY A 733 9.94 -42.47 -2.25
CA GLY A 733 10.43 -42.94 -3.54
C GLY A 733 9.29 -43.34 -4.48
N VAL A 734 9.62 -43.63 -5.74
CA VAL A 734 8.63 -44.19 -6.68
C VAL A 734 8.34 -45.65 -6.31
N GLY A 735 7.06 -46.04 -6.27
CA GLY A 735 6.64 -47.43 -6.03
C GLY A 735 6.94 -48.00 -4.63
N THR A 736 7.35 -47.16 -3.68
CA THR A 736 7.66 -47.61 -2.31
C THR A 736 6.41 -48.01 -1.53
N SER A 737 6.53 -49.01 -0.67
CA SER A 737 5.37 -49.62 0.00
C SER A 737 5.64 -49.96 1.47
N VAL A 738 4.83 -49.42 2.38
CA VAL A 738 4.85 -49.78 3.81
C VAL A 738 3.51 -50.42 4.20
N ASN A 739 3.57 -51.65 4.70
CA ASN A 739 2.39 -52.47 5.01
C ASN A 739 2.31 -52.90 6.49
N ALA A 740 3.15 -52.32 7.36
CA ALA A 740 3.15 -52.54 8.80
C ALA A 740 3.27 -51.21 9.54
N SER A 741 2.67 -51.12 10.74
CA SER A 741 2.76 -49.91 11.57
C SER A 741 4.21 -49.56 11.88
N GLN A 742 4.48 -48.25 11.94
CA GLN A 742 5.80 -47.68 12.29
C GLN A 742 6.95 -48.12 11.35
N GLY A 743 6.61 -48.71 10.20
CA GLY A 743 7.56 -49.11 9.17
C GLY A 743 8.04 -47.94 8.31
N MET A 744 9.26 -48.00 7.81
CA MET A 744 9.83 -46.99 6.91
C MET A 744 10.45 -47.60 5.67
N ALA A 745 10.17 -47.02 4.49
CA ALA A 745 10.71 -47.42 3.20
C ALA A 745 11.35 -46.21 2.50
N LEU A 746 12.67 -46.25 2.29
CA LEU A 746 13.51 -45.14 1.82
C LEU A 746 14.24 -45.53 0.52
N GLY A 747 13.85 -44.93 -0.61
CA GLY A 747 14.38 -45.20 -1.95
C GLY A 747 13.44 -46.04 -2.80
N ALA A 748 13.39 -45.81 -4.12
CA ALA A 748 12.38 -46.40 -5.01
C ALA A 748 12.30 -47.95 -4.93
N GLU A 749 11.09 -48.49 -5.07
CA GLU A 749 10.76 -49.93 -4.92
C GLU A 749 11.13 -50.56 -3.56
N SER A 750 11.56 -49.79 -2.56
CA SER A 750 11.76 -50.32 -1.19
C SER A 750 10.43 -50.68 -0.52
N ARG A 751 10.46 -51.72 0.33
CA ARG A 751 9.25 -52.32 0.90
C ARG A 751 9.42 -52.76 2.35
N VAL A 752 8.48 -52.34 3.20
CA VAL A 752 8.22 -52.97 4.50
C VAL A 752 7.01 -53.89 4.33
N GLN A 753 7.22 -55.18 4.56
CA GLN A 753 6.18 -56.20 4.42
C GLN A 753 5.16 -56.15 5.57
N ALA A 754 3.98 -56.75 5.36
CA ALA A 754 2.98 -56.88 6.41
C ALA A 754 3.54 -57.68 7.59
N GLY A 755 3.27 -57.24 8.82
CA GLY A 755 3.82 -57.83 10.05
C GLY A 755 5.25 -57.41 10.40
N ALA A 756 5.99 -56.71 9.53
CA ALA A 756 7.32 -56.18 9.84
C ALA A 756 7.24 -54.83 10.58
N HIS A 757 6.61 -54.85 11.77
CA HIS A 757 6.43 -53.67 12.62
C HIS A 757 7.78 -53.03 13.00
N ASN A 758 7.80 -51.70 13.14
CA ASN A 758 9.01 -50.88 13.39
C ASN A 758 10.14 -51.00 12.34
N ALA A 759 9.99 -51.79 11.28
CA ALA A 759 11.11 -52.15 10.41
C ALA A 759 11.42 -51.06 9.37
N VAL A 760 12.69 -50.98 8.96
CA VAL A 760 13.21 -49.92 8.09
C VAL A 760 13.87 -50.57 6.87
N ALA A 761 13.45 -50.20 5.67
CA ALA A 761 14.05 -50.64 4.40
C ALA A 761 14.75 -49.44 3.73
N ILE A 762 16.07 -49.55 3.48
CA ILE A 762 16.90 -48.43 3.00
C ILE A 762 17.61 -48.80 1.70
N GLY A 763 17.41 -47.97 0.67
CA GLY A 763 17.97 -48.14 -0.66
C GLY A 763 17.00 -48.78 -1.65
N TYR A 764 17.31 -48.62 -2.94
CA TYR A 764 16.51 -49.15 -4.05
C TYR A 764 16.21 -50.66 -3.89
N GLY A 765 14.94 -51.04 -3.96
CA GLY A 765 14.51 -52.45 -3.89
C GLY A 765 14.80 -53.16 -2.57
N SER A 766 15.14 -52.45 -1.48
CA SER A 766 15.37 -53.06 -0.17
C SER A 766 14.06 -53.57 0.45
N ILE A 767 14.10 -54.74 1.08
CA ILE A 767 12.92 -55.39 1.67
C ILE A 767 13.19 -55.64 3.15
N ALA A 768 12.30 -55.14 4.01
CA ALA A 768 12.23 -55.51 5.42
C ALA A 768 11.05 -56.47 5.64
N SER A 769 11.36 -57.69 6.08
CA SER A 769 10.43 -58.82 6.22
C SER A 769 10.20 -59.27 7.67
N GLN A 770 10.92 -58.69 8.64
CA GLN A 770 10.88 -59.07 10.05
C GLN A 770 10.71 -57.82 10.93
N PRO A 771 9.97 -57.91 12.06
CA PRO A 771 9.90 -56.82 13.03
C PRO A 771 11.28 -56.37 13.49
N ASP A 772 11.38 -55.10 13.87
CA ASP A 772 12.57 -54.54 14.53
C ASP A 772 13.87 -54.80 13.75
N THR A 773 13.83 -54.62 12.42
CA THR A 773 15.00 -54.74 11.54
C THR A 773 15.27 -53.47 10.74
N VAL A 774 16.54 -53.23 10.41
CA VAL A 774 16.96 -52.26 9.38
C VAL A 774 17.60 -53.03 8.24
N SER A 775 16.89 -53.15 7.14
CA SER A 775 17.31 -53.86 5.94
C SER A 775 17.92 -52.89 4.93
N PHE A 776 19.21 -53.05 4.65
CA PHE A 776 19.92 -52.28 3.62
C PHE A 776 19.84 -52.93 2.23
N GLY A 777 18.96 -53.91 2.03
CA GLY A 777 18.96 -54.73 0.82
C GLY A 777 17.82 -55.75 0.75
N ASN A 778 18.04 -56.79 -0.03
CA ASN A 778 17.25 -58.02 -0.08
C ASN A 778 18.18 -59.21 -0.35
N ASP A 779 17.65 -60.42 -0.39
CA ASP A 779 18.42 -61.66 -0.55
C ASP A 779 19.34 -61.68 -1.80
N ASN A 780 19.03 -60.90 -2.84
CA ASN A 780 19.80 -60.80 -4.08
C ASN A 780 20.69 -59.54 -4.15
N VAL A 781 20.44 -58.52 -3.32
CA VAL A 781 21.14 -57.22 -3.35
C VAL A 781 21.41 -56.75 -1.93
N GLN A 782 22.62 -56.96 -1.45
CA GLN A 782 23.10 -56.54 -0.13
C GLN A 782 24.00 -55.31 -0.29
N ARG A 783 24.07 -54.45 0.73
CA ARG A 783 24.91 -53.23 0.71
C ARG A 783 25.92 -53.24 1.84
N ARG A 784 27.14 -52.77 1.60
CA ARG A 784 28.10 -52.53 2.68
C ARG A 784 27.68 -51.27 3.44
N LEU A 785 27.67 -51.34 4.76
CA LEU A 785 27.55 -50.16 5.61
C LEU A 785 28.97 -49.68 5.94
N THR A 786 29.35 -48.51 5.43
CA THR A 786 30.74 -48.01 5.41
C THR A 786 30.83 -46.64 6.08
N GLY A 787 31.96 -46.32 6.70
CA GLY A 787 32.16 -45.05 7.40
C GLY A 787 31.65 -45.04 8.84
N ILE A 788 31.52 -46.23 9.44
CA ILE A 788 31.12 -46.40 10.84
C ILE A 788 32.33 -46.19 11.76
N SER A 789 32.13 -45.43 12.83
CA SER A 789 33.06 -45.36 13.97
C SER A 789 33.19 -46.70 14.68
N ARG A 790 34.26 -46.89 15.46
CA ARG A 790 34.42 -48.08 16.31
C ARG A 790 33.26 -48.16 17.31
N GLY A 791 32.61 -49.32 17.41
CA GLY A 791 31.59 -49.56 18.43
C GLY A 791 32.21 -49.59 19.83
N THR A 792 31.56 -48.96 20.80
CA THR A 792 32.00 -48.86 22.21
C THR A 792 30.95 -49.41 23.18
N GLY A 793 29.68 -49.44 22.80
CA GLY A 793 28.59 -50.09 23.53
C GLY A 793 28.38 -51.56 23.11
N GLU A 794 27.63 -52.30 23.94
CA GLU A 794 27.28 -53.73 23.72
C GLU A 794 26.47 -53.96 22.42
N TYR A 795 25.75 -52.95 21.95
CA TYR A 795 24.82 -53.04 20.81
C TYR A 795 25.30 -52.29 19.56
N ASP A 796 26.53 -51.76 19.58
CA ASP A 796 27.09 -51.06 18.43
C ASP A 796 27.51 -52.03 17.33
N ALA A 797 27.49 -51.58 16.07
CA ALA A 797 28.02 -52.35 14.97
C ALA A 797 29.55 -52.50 15.13
N ALA A 798 30.02 -53.72 15.38
CA ALA A 798 31.45 -54.03 15.41
C ALA A 798 32.08 -53.69 14.05
N THR A 799 33.12 -52.86 14.05
CA THR A 799 33.86 -52.52 12.83
C THR A 799 34.84 -53.61 12.43
N ILE A 800 35.16 -53.69 11.14
CA ILE A 800 36.18 -54.61 10.61
C ILE A 800 37.53 -54.48 11.32
N VAL A 801 37.93 -53.28 11.76
CA VAL A 801 39.17 -53.11 12.54
C VAL A 801 39.10 -53.78 13.92
N GLN A 802 37.95 -53.75 14.59
CA GLN A 802 37.77 -54.45 15.88
C GLN A 802 37.81 -55.96 15.70
N LEU A 803 37.20 -56.50 14.64
CA LEU A 803 37.28 -57.92 14.30
C LEU A 803 38.72 -58.34 13.93
N ALA A 804 39.44 -57.50 13.17
CA ALA A 804 40.83 -57.76 12.78
C ALA A 804 41.80 -57.72 13.96
N GLU A 805 41.61 -56.80 14.92
CA GLU A 805 42.36 -56.75 16.17
C GLU A 805 42.14 -58.01 17.01
N SER A 806 40.88 -58.48 17.13
CA SER A 806 40.56 -59.73 17.81
C SER A 806 41.15 -60.97 17.11
N LEU A 807 41.14 -61.01 15.78
CA LEU A 807 41.76 -62.08 14.99
C LEU A 807 43.30 -62.10 15.12
N SER A 808 43.94 -60.94 15.13
CA SER A 808 45.39 -60.78 15.29
C SER A 808 45.91 -61.40 16.59
N ALA A 809 45.10 -61.38 17.66
CA ALA A 809 45.45 -61.97 18.95
C ALA A 809 45.63 -63.51 18.92
N LEU A 810 45.17 -64.19 17.87
CA LEU A 810 45.31 -65.65 17.70
C LEU A 810 46.70 -66.07 17.20
N GLY A 811 47.47 -65.15 16.59
CA GLY A 811 48.75 -65.49 15.96
C GLY A 811 48.61 -66.35 14.70
N GLY A 812 49.71 -66.98 14.26
CA GLY A 812 49.72 -67.86 13.07
C GLY A 812 49.40 -67.17 11.74
N GLY A 813 49.32 -65.84 11.69
CA GLY A 813 48.90 -65.10 10.50
C GLY A 813 47.38 -64.95 10.32
N ALA A 814 46.57 -65.22 11.36
CA ALA A 814 45.15 -64.89 11.35
C ALA A 814 44.89 -63.41 11.04
N GLY A 815 43.85 -63.16 10.23
CA GLY A 815 43.48 -61.82 9.77
C GLY A 815 42.32 -61.88 8.78
N LEU A 816 42.13 -60.81 8.01
CA LEU A 816 41.10 -60.73 6.97
C LEU A 816 41.73 -60.61 5.58
N ASP A 817 41.07 -61.18 4.56
CA ASP A 817 41.46 -61.07 3.16
C ASP A 817 40.90 -59.80 2.48
N SER A 818 41.21 -59.59 1.20
CA SER A 818 40.73 -58.43 0.42
C SER A 818 39.22 -58.37 0.17
N TYR A 819 38.50 -59.46 0.48
CA TYR A 819 37.05 -59.60 0.34
C TYR A 819 36.34 -59.65 1.71
N GLY A 820 37.08 -59.45 2.81
CA GLY A 820 36.55 -59.50 4.17
C GLY A 820 36.36 -60.92 4.71
N GLY A 821 36.81 -61.95 4.00
CA GLY A 821 36.86 -63.33 4.49
C GLY A 821 37.93 -63.48 5.58
N VAL A 822 37.72 -64.41 6.51
CA VAL A 822 38.71 -64.70 7.56
C VAL A 822 39.79 -65.63 7.01
N ASN A 823 41.04 -65.19 7.11
CA ASN A 823 42.19 -66.04 6.89
C ASN A 823 42.38 -66.93 8.11
N ASN A 824 42.25 -68.25 7.91
CA ASN A 824 42.53 -69.25 8.93
C ASN A 824 43.98 -69.08 9.45
N PRO A 825 44.22 -69.06 10.78
CA PRO A 825 45.57 -69.06 11.33
C PRO A 825 46.31 -70.32 10.89
N ILE A 826 47.60 -70.19 10.61
CA ILE A 826 48.48 -71.31 10.28
C ILE A 826 49.44 -71.55 11.45
N TYR A 827 49.25 -72.65 12.16
CA TYR A 827 50.16 -73.14 13.19
C TYR A 827 50.95 -74.34 12.66
N ASN A 828 52.28 -74.24 12.67
CA ASN A 828 53.15 -75.36 12.32
C ASN A 828 53.54 -76.12 13.60
N VAL A 829 52.88 -77.24 13.84
CA VAL A 829 53.02 -78.04 15.08
C VAL A 829 53.34 -79.49 14.71
N GLN A 830 54.41 -80.06 15.28
CA GLN A 830 54.84 -81.45 15.04
C GLN A 830 55.04 -81.80 13.54
N GLY A 831 55.49 -80.82 12.74
CA GLY A 831 55.71 -80.95 11.30
C GLY A 831 54.43 -80.94 10.45
N GLY A 832 53.25 -80.82 11.07
CA GLY A 832 51.98 -80.60 10.38
C GLY A 832 51.55 -79.14 10.42
N THR A 833 50.82 -78.73 9.39
CA THR A 833 50.20 -77.40 9.27
C THR A 833 48.75 -77.50 9.73
N GLN A 834 48.39 -76.72 10.75
CA GLN A 834 47.08 -76.77 11.41
C GLN A 834 46.37 -75.42 11.24
N THR A 835 45.10 -75.44 10.85
CA THR A 835 44.36 -74.26 10.36
C THR A 835 43.36 -73.67 11.38
N ASN A 836 43.31 -74.22 12.58
CA ASN A 836 42.55 -73.72 13.72
C ASN A 836 43.24 -74.14 15.03
N VAL A 837 42.88 -73.52 16.14
CA VAL A 837 43.53 -73.75 17.45
C VAL A 837 43.23 -75.16 18.00
N GLY A 838 42.02 -75.68 17.77
CA GLY A 838 41.61 -76.99 18.27
C GLY A 838 42.40 -78.14 17.65
N ASP A 839 42.52 -78.16 16.33
CA ASP A 839 43.32 -79.16 15.60
C ASP A 839 44.82 -78.99 15.86
N ALA A 840 45.30 -77.77 16.15
CA ALA A 840 46.68 -77.55 16.57
C ALA A 840 47.01 -78.21 17.92
N LEU A 841 46.09 -78.11 18.89
CA LEU A 841 46.20 -78.77 20.19
C LEU A 841 45.98 -80.29 20.08
N ALA A 842 45.00 -80.75 19.30
CA ALA A 842 44.74 -82.17 19.05
C ALA A 842 45.86 -82.85 18.24
N ALA A 843 46.56 -82.12 17.37
CA ALA A 843 47.73 -82.63 16.66
C ALA A 843 48.97 -82.76 17.58
N LEU A 844 49.07 -81.91 18.61
CA LEU A 844 50.07 -81.99 19.66
C LEU A 844 49.79 -83.18 20.60
N ASP A 845 48.55 -83.32 21.09
CA ASP A 845 48.04 -84.48 21.84
C ASP A 845 48.24 -85.79 21.06
N GLY A 846 47.81 -85.81 19.80
CA GLY A 846 48.03 -86.91 18.88
C GLY A 846 49.50 -87.18 18.56
N ALA A 847 50.43 -86.25 18.82
CA ALA A 847 51.87 -86.48 18.70
C ALA A 847 52.51 -86.99 20.00
N VAL A 848 51.95 -86.66 21.16
CA VAL A 848 52.23 -87.35 22.44
C VAL A 848 51.81 -88.81 22.28
N ILE A 849 50.58 -89.08 21.81
CA ILE A 849 50.06 -90.42 21.53
C ILE A 849 50.86 -91.15 20.42
N ARG A 850 51.36 -90.45 19.38
CA ARG A 850 52.24 -91.06 18.36
C ARG A 850 53.69 -91.21 18.79
N SER A 851 54.13 -90.57 19.87
CA SER A 851 55.42 -90.89 20.50
C SER A 851 55.32 -92.21 21.25
N ASP A 852 54.20 -92.45 21.94
CA ASP A 852 53.82 -93.77 22.50
C ASP A 852 53.73 -94.84 21.39
N ASN A 853 52.87 -94.62 20.40
CA ASN A 853 52.60 -95.62 19.34
C ASN A 853 53.75 -95.82 18.34
N ARG A 854 54.83 -95.01 18.37
CA ARG A 854 56.05 -95.26 17.59
C ARG A 854 56.98 -96.30 18.23
N VAL A 855 56.76 -96.63 19.51
CA VAL A 855 57.42 -97.75 20.19
C VAL A 855 56.74 -99.07 19.79
N ASP A 856 55.40 -99.08 19.66
CA ASP A 856 54.61 -100.26 19.30
C ASP A 856 54.47 -100.49 17.77
N GLY A 857 54.59 -99.42 16.96
CA GLY A 857 54.26 -99.45 15.52
C GLY A 857 55.32 -100.02 14.58
N LEU A 858 56.57 -100.22 15.01
CA LEU A 858 57.63 -100.77 14.15
C LEU A 858 57.44 -102.28 13.86
N GLU A 859 56.61 -102.95 14.66
CA GLU A 859 56.23 -104.36 14.49
C GLU A 859 55.12 -104.55 13.43
N GLY A 860 54.48 -103.46 12.99
CA GLY A 860 53.34 -103.46 12.08
C GLY A 860 53.64 -102.98 10.66
N GLN A 861 53.85 -103.93 9.74
CA GLN A 861 53.40 -103.83 8.34
C GLN A 861 54.00 -102.64 7.53
N LEU A 862 55.10 -102.81 6.80
CA LEU A 862 55.51 -104.02 6.05
C LEU A 862 54.41 -104.54 5.08
N ARG A 863 53.40 -103.73 4.72
CA ARG A 863 52.41 -104.14 3.71
C ARG A 863 51.75 -102.97 2.96
N ALA A 864 52.21 -102.75 1.71
CA ALA A 864 51.67 -101.84 0.70
C ALA A 864 51.70 -100.33 1.06
N THR A 865 52.58 -99.48 0.52
CA THR A 865 53.36 -99.50 -0.74
C THR A 865 52.50 -99.63 -2.00
N PHE A 866 52.77 -98.75 -2.97
CA PHE A 866 52.10 -98.59 -4.29
C PHE A 866 50.72 -97.89 -4.22
N GLN A 867 50.37 -96.90 -5.05
CA GLN A 867 51.06 -96.13 -6.11
C GLN A 867 50.31 -94.78 -6.24
N GLN A 868 50.95 -93.63 -6.01
CA GLN A 868 51.49 -92.67 -7.00
C GLN A 868 50.52 -91.64 -7.63
N SER A 869 50.94 -90.38 -7.53
CA SER A 869 50.49 -89.10 -8.13
C SER A 869 50.73 -89.04 -9.67
N PRO A 870 50.80 -87.89 -10.44
CA PRO A 870 51.09 -86.48 -10.07
C PRO A 870 50.49 -85.30 -10.93
N SER A 871 50.90 -84.06 -10.59
CA SER A 871 51.18 -82.88 -11.50
C SER A 871 49.99 -82.18 -12.22
N THR A 872 49.95 -80.91 -12.67
CA THR A 872 50.77 -79.63 -12.64
C THR A 872 49.91 -78.53 -13.35
N ARG A 873 50.11 -77.18 -13.36
CA ARG A 873 50.87 -76.14 -12.59
C ARG A 873 50.77 -74.80 -13.38
N THR A 874 50.80 -73.62 -12.72
CA THR A 874 51.02 -72.24 -13.32
C THR A 874 49.89 -71.75 -14.27
N ASP A 875 49.61 -70.46 -14.53
CA ASP A 875 50.09 -69.13 -14.07
C ASP A 875 49.14 -67.97 -14.54
N GLY A 876 49.18 -66.80 -13.86
CA GLY A 876 48.95 -65.49 -14.53
C GLY A 876 47.76 -64.60 -14.09
N ILE A 877 48.03 -63.31 -13.85
CA ILE A 877 47.06 -62.22 -13.62
C ILE A 877 47.52 -60.97 -14.39
N GLY A 878 46.61 -60.19 -15.00
CA GLY A 878 46.87 -58.77 -15.30
C GLY A 878 46.42 -58.19 -16.66
N GLN A 879 45.40 -57.31 -16.60
CA GLN A 879 45.22 -56.01 -17.29
C GLN A 879 45.61 -55.77 -18.78
N LEU A 880 44.80 -54.93 -19.46
CA LEU A 880 45.22 -54.18 -20.65
C LEU A 880 44.83 -52.69 -20.54
N ASN A 881 45.80 -51.82 -20.85
CA ASN A 881 45.73 -50.35 -20.90
C ASN A 881 45.72 -49.88 -22.37
N LEU A 882 45.07 -48.75 -22.68
CA LEU A 882 44.90 -48.21 -24.04
C LEU A 882 45.16 -46.69 -24.11
N ALA A 883 46.35 -46.26 -23.69
CA ALA A 883 46.86 -44.92 -23.98
C ALA A 883 47.50 -44.87 -25.39
N GLY A 884 47.10 -43.90 -26.23
CA GLY A 884 47.64 -43.72 -27.59
C GLY A 884 47.55 -42.27 -28.08
N ALA A 885 48.69 -41.69 -28.46
CA ALA A 885 48.91 -40.24 -28.51
C ALA A 885 48.32 -39.46 -29.72
N GLN A 886 47.39 -40.05 -30.49
CA GLN A 886 46.60 -39.31 -31.51
C GLN A 886 45.11 -39.68 -31.56
N GLY A 887 44.61 -40.53 -30.66
CA GLY A 887 43.21 -40.97 -30.62
C GLY A 887 42.84 -41.96 -31.72
N MET A 888 42.10 -43.03 -31.37
CA MET A 888 41.62 -44.02 -32.34
C MET A 888 40.14 -43.82 -32.64
N VAL A 889 39.77 -43.93 -33.92
CA VAL A 889 38.38 -43.96 -34.38
C VAL A 889 37.81 -45.37 -34.14
N LEU A 890 36.75 -45.46 -33.34
CA LEU A 890 35.99 -46.69 -33.12
C LEU A 890 34.94 -46.87 -34.23
N SER A 891 35.35 -47.47 -35.36
CA SER A 891 34.41 -47.88 -36.42
C SER A 891 33.60 -49.11 -36.02
N ASN A 892 32.40 -49.26 -36.58
CA ASN A 892 31.44 -50.35 -36.34
C ASN A 892 30.67 -50.28 -35.00
N LEU A 893 30.41 -49.05 -34.53
CA LEU A 893 29.56 -48.74 -33.38
C LEU A 893 28.08 -48.66 -33.79
N ALA A 894 27.17 -49.21 -32.98
CA ALA A 894 25.72 -49.10 -33.16
C ALA A 894 25.17 -47.77 -32.62
N ASP A 895 24.02 -47.31 -33.14
CA ASP A 895 23.39 -46.04 -32.75
C ASP A 895 23.14 -45.94 -31.23
N GLY A 896 23.75 -44.94 -30.60
CA GLY A 896 23.68 -44.73 -29.16
C GLY A 896 22.36 -44.10 -28.72
N ARG A 897 21.80 -44.52 -27.59
CA ARG A 897 20.54 -43.93 -27.07
C ARG A 897 20.72 -42.45 -26.74
N ILE A 898 19.89 -41.59 -27.33
CA ILE A 898 19.81 -40.16 -26.98
C ILE A 898 18.77 -40.01 -25.85
N ALA A 899 19.24 -40.16 -24.61
CA ALA A 899 18.47 -39.92 -23.39
C ALA A 899 19.42 -39.49 -22.25
N ALA A 900 18.95 -38.63 -21.35
CA ALA A 900 19.77 -38.16 -20.23
C ALA A 900 20.22 -39.33 -19.33
N GLY A 901 21.54 -39.54 -19.24
CA GLY A 901 22.16 -40.66 -18.52
C GLY A 901 22.65 -41.81 -19.40
N SER A 902 22.29 -41.84 -20.69
CA SER A 902 22.92 -42.74 -21.66
C SER A 902 24.42 -42.44 -21.77
N ARG A 903 25.24 -43.48 -21.75
CA ARG A 903 26.69 -43.44 -21.99
C ARG A 903 27.08 -44.18 -23.27
N ASP A 904 26.07 -44.55 -24.08
CA ASP A 904 26.26 -45.12 -25.40
C ASP A 904 26.83 -44.01 -26.32
N ALA A 905 27.91 -44.29 -27.06
CA ALA A 905 28.47 -43.30 -27.99
C ALA A 905 27.61 -43.19 -29.26
N VAL A 906 27.44 -41.98 -29.79
CA VAL A 906 26.54 -41.68 -30.91
C VAL A 906 27.27 -41.74 -32.26
N THR A 907 26.55 -42.17 -33.31
CA THR A 907 27.10 -42.28 -34.67
C THR A 907 26.97 -40.96 -35.44
N GLY A 908 27.79 -40.77 -36.49
CA GLY A 908 27.76 -39.54 -37.30
C GLY A 908 26.41 -39.25 -37.97
N SER A 909 25.61 -40.28 -38.25
CA SER A 909 24.24 -40.18 -38.74
C SER A 909 23.27 -39.56 -37.74
N GLN A 910 23.47 -39.78 -36.42
CA GLN A 910 22.62 -39.21 -35.38
C GLN A 910 22.85 -37.70 -35.19
N LEU A 911 24.06 -37.20 -35.48
CA LEU A 911 24.37 -35.77 -35.43
C LEU A 911 23.80 -35.00 -36.63
N TYR A 912 23.76 -35.61 -37.81
CA TYR A 912 23.22 -34.99 -39.04
C TYR A 912 21.70 -34.76 -38.96
N ALA A 913 20.95 -35.64 -38.28
CA ALA A 913 19.51 -35.46 -38.08
C ALA A 913 19.19 -34.22 -37.23
N ALA A 914 20.02 -33.89 -36.23
CA ALA A 914 19.85 -32.73 -35.37
C ALA A 914 20.11 -31.39 -36.09
N GLU A 915 20.90 -31.38 -37.16
CA GLU A 915 21.16 -30.17 -37.97
C GLU A 915 19.90 -29.72 -38.76
N GLN A 916 19.09 -30.68 -39.23
CA GLN A 916 17.90 -30.39 -40.04
C GLN A 916 16.73 -29.80 -39.24
N ASP A 917 16.64 -30.06 -37.94
CA ASP A 917 15.62 -29.44 -37.06
C ASP A 917 15.95 -27.97 -36.74
N ILE A 918 17.24 -27.63 -36.63
CA ILE A 918 17.69 -26.25 -36.36
C ILE A 918 17.46 -25.33 -37.58
N ALA A 919 17.53 -25.86 -38.80
CA ALA A 919 17.24 -25.10 -40.02
C ALA A 919 15.76 -24.66 -40.13
N ARG A 920 14.82 -25.46 -39.61
CA ARG A 920 13.38 -25.12 -39.59
C ARG A 920 13.07 -23.94 -38.67
N ASN A 921 13.64 -23.93 -37.46
CA ASN A 921 13.43 -22.84 -36.49
C ASN A 921 13.93 -21.46 -36.95
N ARG A 922 14.73 -21.39 -38.03
CA ARG A 922 15.17 -20.12 -38.64
C ARG A 922 14.16 -19.54 -39.63
N SER A 923 13.37 -20.38 -40.29
CA SER A 923 12.31 -19.98 -41.24
C SER A 923 11.20 -19.19 -40.55
N ASP A 924 10.75 -19.68 -39.40
CA ASP A 924 9.56 -19.16 -38.73
C ASP A 924 9.83 -17.84 -37.97
N LEU A 925 11.12 -17.51 -37.76
CA LEU A 925 11.54 -16.29 -37.08
C LEU A 925 11.57 -15.05 -38.01
N ASP A 926 11.85 -15.25 -39.30
CA ASP A 926 11.92 -14.16 -40.28
C ASP A 926 10.52 -13.63 -40.68
N ALA A 927 9.48 -14.47 -40.61
CA ALA A 927 8.11 -14.11 -40.98
C ALA A 927 7.40 -13.14 -39.99
N LEU A 928 7.92 -12.99 -38.76
CA LEU A 928 7.37 -12.09 -37.74
C LEU A 928 8.00 -10.69 -37.75
N ARG A 929 9.01 -10.44 -38.60
CA ARG A 929 9.81 -9.21 -38.56
C ARG A 929 9.30 -8.08 -39.48
N ASP A 930 8.42 -8.38 -40.42
CA ASP A 930 8.03 -7.48 -41.52
C ASP A 930 6.64 -6.83 -41.37
N ALA A 931 6.01 -6.93 -40.18
CA ALA A 931 4.67 -6.39 -39.91
C ALA A 931 4.64 -5.22 -38.90
N GLU A 932 5.76 -4.53 -38.67
CA GLU A 932 5.84 -3.34 -37.81
C GLU A 932 6.29 -2.10 -38.61
N ASN A 933 5.35 -1.25 -39.04
CA ASN A 933 5.69 0.15 -39.33
C ASN A 933 4.49 1.13 -39.24
N SER A 934 4.71 2.23 -38.51
CA SER A 934 3.99 3.52 -38.53
C SER A 934 2.57 3.59 -37.91
N GLY A 935 2.50 4.13 -36.68
CA GLY A 935 1.24 4.57 -36.02
C GLY A 935 1.18 6.10 -35.80
N VAL A 936 0.64 6.51 -34.63
CA VAL A 936 0.67 7.87 -33.97
C VAL A 936 -0.67 8.67 -33.94
N ALA A 937 -1.33 8.62 -32.76
CA ALA A 937 -1.82 9.73 -31.89
C ALA A 937 -2.81 10.84 -32.41
N VAL A 938 -3.62 11.59 -31.62
CA VAL A 938 -4.15 11.57 -30.22
C VAL A 938 -5.28 12.63 -30.08
N ALA A 939 -6.37 12.33 -29.32
CA ALA A 939 -7.38 13.25 -28.71
C ALA A 939 -8.23 14.19 -29.62
N ALA A 940 -9.40 14.76 -29.23
CA ALA A 940 -10.08 14.85 -27.92
C ALA A 940 -11.64 14.98 -27.98
N SER A 941 -12.32 14.52 -26.92
CA SER A 941 -13.59 15.00 -26.31
C SER A 941 -14.91 15.18 -27.11
N ALA A 942 -15.91 14.33 -26.81
CA ALA A 942 -17.22 14.73 -26.25
C ALA A 942 -18.08 13.49 -25.88
N GLY A 943 -18.20 13.17 -24.59
CA GLY A 943 -18.85 11.94 -24.11
C GLY A 943 -20.34 12.09 -23.80
N GLY A 944 -21.20 12.01 -24.82
CA GLY A 944 -22.60 11.61 -24.64
C GLY A 944 -22.66 10.08 -24.57
N VAL A 945 -23.29 9.53 -23.52
CA VAL A 945 -23.42 8.08 -23.36
C VAL A 945 -24.76 7.64 -23.95
N ILE A 946 -24.74 6.68 -24.86
CA ILE A 946 -25.98 6.12 -25.41
C ILE A 946 -26.44 5.01 -24.46
N ASP A 947 -27.61 5.24 -23.88
CA ASP A 947 -28.32 4.27 -23.04
C ASP A 947 -29.30 3.48 -23.92
N PHE A 948 -29.11 2.17 -23.96
CA PHE A 948 -29.97 1.24 -24.72
C PHE A 948 -31.10 0.64 -23.87
N GLY A 949 -31.36 1.18 -22.68
CA GLY A 949 -32.50 0.81 -21.84
C GLY A 949 -32.49 -0.64 -21.36
N GLY A 950 -31.32 -1.27 -21.26
CA GLY A 950 -31.17 -2.67 -20.86
C GLY A 950 -31.22 -3.71 -22.00
N ALA A 951 -31.19 -3.30 -23.28
CA ALA A 951 -31.16 -4.25 -24.40
C ALA A 951 -29.82 -5.01 -24.53
N ASN A 952 -29.87 -6.27 -24.94
CA ASN A 952 -28.69 -7.07 -25.27
C ASN A 952 -28.09 -6.61 -26.61
N LEU A 953 -26.85 -6.10 -26.59
CA LEU A 953 -26.08 -5.90 -27.81
C LEU A 953 -25.54 -7.25 -28.29
N THR A 954 -25.87 -7.65 -29.52
CA THR A 954 -25.40 -8.89 -30.15
C THR A 954 -24.67 -8.59 -31.47
N GLY A 955 -23.88 -9.55 -31.97
CA GLY A 955 -23.09 -9.40 -33.20
C GLY A 955 -21.76 -8.64 -33.05
N VAL A 956 -21.26 -8.47 -31.82
CA VAL A 956 -20.01 -7.75 -31.53
C VAL A 956 -18.78 -8.64 -31.81
N ALA A 957 -17.89 -8.17 -32.70
CA ALA A 957 -16.61 -8.82 -32.99
C ALA A 957 -15.65 -8.82 -31.79
N ASP A 958 -14.65 -9.71 -31.80
CA ASP A 958 -13.64 -9.83 -30.74
C ASP A 958 -12.87 -8.50 -30.54
N GLY A 959 -13.10 -7.84 -29.40
CA GLY A 959 -12.45 -6.57 -29.02
C GLY A 959 -11.02 -6.77 -28.51
N MET A 960 -10.10 -5.86 -28.82
CA MET A 960 -8.68 -6.09 -28.57
C MET A 960 -8.31 -5.95 -27.08
N LEU A 961 -7.94 -7.08 -26.45
CA LEU A 961 -7.66 -7.19 -25.01
C LEU A 961 -6.30 -6.58 -24.63
N LEU A 962 -6.26 -5.27 -24.37
CA LEU A 962 -5.07 -4.51 -23.96
C LEU A 962 -5.36 -3.67 -22.69
N PRO A 963 -4.34 -3.25 -21.91
CA PRO A 963 -4.54 -2.46 -20.68
C PRO A 963 -5.32 -1.14 -20.83
N GLU A 964 -5.40 -0.59 -22.05
CA GLU A 964 -6.16 0.64 -22.37
C GLU A 964 -7.24 0.42 -23.44
N GLY A 965 -7.59 -0.84 -23.73
CA GLY A 965 -8.60 -1.21 -24.73
C GLY A 965 -9.97 -0.58 -24.43
N LYS A 966 -10.60 -0.01 -25.46
CA LYS A 966 -11.94 0.61 -25.38
C LYS A 966 -13.01 -0.14 -26.19
N ASP A 967 -12.60 -1.25 -26.80
CA ASP A 967 -13.48 -2.10 -27.58
C ASP A 967 -14.47 -2.81 -26.66
N VAL A 968 -15.67 -3.08 -27.17
CA VAL A 968 -16.67 -3.87 -26.45
C VAL A 968 -16.23 -5.34 -26.54
N VAL A 969 -15.82 -5.91 -25.41
CA VAL A 969 -15.50 -7.34 -25.32
C VAL A 969 -16.80 -8.16 -25.35
N ASN A 970 -16.80 -9.26 -26.11
CA ASN A 970 -17.98 -10.11 -26.28
C ASN A 970 -17.98 -11.32 -25.31
N GLY A 971 -19.11 -12.03 -25.26
CA GLY A 971 -19.26 -13.25 -24.46
C GLY A 971 -18.19 -14.32 -24.74
N GLY A 972 -17.75 -14.48 -25.98
CA GLY A 972 -16.70 -15.44 -26.38
C GLY A 972 -15.32 -15.14 -25.75
N GLN A 973 -14.93 -13.87 -25.71
CA GLN A 973 -13.65 -13.45 -25.11
C GLN A 973 -13.65 -13.53 -23.58
N LEU A 974 -14.78 -13.19 -22.95
CA LEU A 974 -14.96 -13.42 -21.52
C LEU A 974 -15.02 -14.92 -21.22
N TYR A 975 -15.64 -15.74 -22.08
CA TYR A 975 -15.64 -17.20 -21.96
C TYR A 975 -14.25 -17.81 -22.15
N ALA A 976 -13.42 -17.31 -23.05
CA ALA A 976 -12.02 -17.75 -23.19
C ALA A 976 -11.19 -17.43 -21.94
N THR A 977 -11.41 -16.25 -21.35
CA THR A 977 -10.82 -15.86 -20.07
C THR A 977 -11.34 -16.76 -18.93
N ASN A 978 -12.65 -16.98 -18.86
CA ASN A 978 -13.27 -17.88 -17.89
C ASN A 978 -12.86 -19.34 -18.08
N SER A 979 -12.54 -19.78 -19.30
CA SER A 979 -12.03 -21.12 -19.58
C SER A 979 -10.61 -21.29 -19.05
N ARG A 980 -9.80 -20.21 -19.07
CA ARG A 980 -8.50 -20.17 -18.38
C ARG A 980 -8.65 -20.14 -16.85
N VAL A 981 -9.70 -19.49 -16.33
CA VAL A 981 -10.08 -19.55 -14.90
C VAL A 981 -10.52 -20.96 -14.51
N VAL A 982 -11.36 -21.64 -15.30
CA VAL A 982 -11.72 -23.05 -15.09
C VAL A 982 -10.50 -23.97 -15.21
N SER A 983 -9.56 -23.67 -16.10
CA SER A 983 -8.26 -24.38 -16.18
C SER A 983 -7.34 -24.11 -14.98
N LEU A 984 -7.59 -23.04 -14.22
CA LEU A 984 -6.92 -22.74 -12.94
C LEU A 984 -7.66 -23.42 -11.78
N GLU A 985 -8.99 -23.45 -11.78
CA GLU A 985 -9.81 -24.21 -10.85
C GLU A 985 -9.46 -25.73 -10.93
N GLN A 986 -9.32 -26.29 -12.14
CA GLN A 986 -8.84 -27.66 -12.37
C GLN A 986 -7.42 -27.90 -11.83
N ARG A 987 -6.53 -26.90 -11.83
CA ARG A 987 -5.21 -27.03 -11.18
C ARG A 987 -5.32 -27.04 -9.66
N THR A 988 -6.31 -26.34 -9.09
CA THR A 988 -6.57 -26.39 -7.64
C THR A 988 -7.19 -27.70 -7.16
N GLU A 989 -7.82 -28.51 -8.03
CA GLU A 989 -8.27 -29.88 -7.70
C GLU A 989 -7.10 -30.83 -7.31
N MET A 990 -5.86 -30.45 -7.65
CA MET A 990 -4.63 -31.19 -7.33
C MET A 990 -4.04 -30.90 -5.94
N LEU A 991 -4.66 -29.98 -5.18
CA LEU A 991 -4.23 -29.56 -3.85
C LEU A 991 -5.40 -29.66 -2.84
N ALA A 992 -5.39 -30.69 -2.00
CA ALA A 992 -6.36 -30.88 -0.94
C ALA A 992 -5.71 -30.73 0.45
N VAL A 993 -6.30 -29.88 1.30
CA VAL A 993 -5.93 -29.69 2.71
C VAL A 993 -7.16 -29.92 3.58
N GLY A 994 -7.11 -30.91 4.45
CA GLY A 994 -8.26 -31.31 5.27
C GLY A 994 -8.58 -30.33 6.40
N SER A 995 -9.85 -29.97 6.54
CA SER A 995 -10.31 -28.96 7.50
C SER A 995 -10.66 -29.52 8.88
N GLU A 996 -10.14 -28.89 9.93
CA GLU A 996 -10.51 -29.13 11.34
C GLU A 996 -11.41 -27.98 11.87
N PRO A 997 -12.31 -28.21 12.85
CA PRO A 997 -13.13 -27.16 13.47
C PRO A 997 -12.35 -25.97 14.09
N HIS A 998 -11.11 -26.15 14.54
CA HIS A 998 -10.28 -25.07 15.08
C HIS A 998 -9.23 -24.63 14.05
N ARG A 999 -9.52 -23.55 13.32
CA ARG A 999 -8.66 -23.03 12.25
C ARG A 999 -7.63 -22.04 12.78
N GLU A 1000 -6.40 -22.48 12.93
CA GLU A 1000 -5.24 -21.60 13.08
C GLU A 1000 -4.60 -21.37 11.70
N ARG A 1001 -4.20 -20.12 11.42
CA ARG A 1001 -3.61 -19.77 10.12
C ARG A 1001 -2.22 -20.41 10.02
N PRO A 1002 -1.82 -20.94 8.85
CA PRO A 1002 -0.41 -21.22 8.61
C PRO A 1002 0.36 -19.90 8.58
N GLU A 1003 1.52 -19.87 9.23
CA GLU A 1003 2.37 -18.69 9.35
C GLU A 1003 3.79 -19.01 8.87
N ALA A 1004 4.31 -18.21 7.94
CA ALA A 1004 5.63 -18.38 7.34
C ALA A 1004 6.43 -17.09 7.42
N GLY A 1005 7.68 -17.20 7.89
CA GLY A 1005 8.68 -16.13 7.85
C GLY A 1005 9.35 -16.02 6.49
N ILE A 1006 10.54 -15.42 6.46
CA ILE A 1006 11.24 -15.07 5.23
C ILE A 1006 11.70 -16.36 4.50
N TYR A 1007 11.33 -16.50 3.22
CA TYR A 1007 11.52 -17.72 2.42
C TYR A 1007 10.90 -19.00 3.02
N GLY A 1008 9.95 -18.88 3.95
CA GLY A 1008 9.28 -20.02 4.57
C GLY A 1008 8.13 -20.60 3.73
N VAL A 1009 7.89 -21.90 3.85
CA VAL A 1009 6.74 -22.61 3.26
C VAL A 1009 5.93 -23.25 4.39
N ALA A 1010 4.73 -22.75 4.67
CA ALA A 1010 3.81 -23.30 5.67
C ALA A 1010 2.52 -23.83 5.00
N LEU A 1011 2.23 -25.13 5.13
CA LEU A 1011 1.09 -25.78 4.48
C LEU A 1011 0.41 -26.80 5.41
N GLY A 1012 -0.71 -26.40 6.02
CA GLY A 1012 -1.47 -27.17 7.00
C GLY A 1012 -2.15 -26.25 8.02
N SER A 1013 -3.12 -26.75 8.79
CA SER A 1013 -3.73 -25.94 9.87
C SER A 1013 -2.71 -25.74 10.99
N GLY A 1014 -2.48 -24.48 11.42
CA GLY A 1014 -1.48 -24.17 12.45
C GLY A 1014 -0.02 -24.51 12.10
N ALA A 1015 0.33 -24.64 10.81
CA ALA A 1015 1.72 -24.88 10.40
C ALA A 1015 2.59 -23.61 10.54
N GLN A 1016 3.79 -23.73 11.09
CA GLN A 1016 4.71 -22.61 11.36
C GLN A 1016 6.08 -22.84 10.71
N ALA A 1017 6.45 -21.99 9.75
CA ALA A 1017 7.72 -22.08 9.04
C ALA A 1017 8.61 -20.86 9.32
N SER A 1018 9.69 -21.05 10.08
CA SER A 1018 10.73 -20.05 10.39
C SER A 1018 10.18 -18.66 10.79
N MET A 1019 9.25 -18.61 11.76
CA MET A 1019 8.60 -17.35 12.17
C MET A 1019 9.60 -16.24 12.57
N ASP A 1020 10.71 -16.62 13.22
CA ASP A 1020 11.81 -15.72 13.61
C ASP A 1020 13.11 -15.98 12.83
N SER A 1021 13.05 -16.64 11.66
CA SER A 1021 14.22 -17.10 10.91
C SER A 1021 13.99 -17.08 9.39
N GLU A 1022 14.79 -17.83 8.62
CA GLU A 1022 14.64 -17.99 7.18
C GLU A 1022 14.70 -19.45 6.69
N GLY A 1023 14.02 -19.73 5.58
CA GLY A 1023 14.19 -20.96 4.79
C GLY A 1023 13.46 -22.22 5.32
N GLY A 1024 12.61 -22.10 6.33
CA GLY A 1024 11.89 -23.24 6.92
C GLY A 1024 10.81 -23.81 6.01
N THR A 1025 10.63 -25.14 6.04
CA THR A 1025 9.53 -25.84 5.37
C THR A 1025 8.72 -26.62 6.39
N ALA A 1026 7.47 -26.22 6.63
CA ALA A 1026 6.53 -26.85 7.55
C ALA A 1026 5.28 -27.33 6.80
N VAL A 1027 5.10 -28.65 6.66
CA VAL A 1027 4.01 -29.25 5.88
C VAL A 1027 3.31 -30.37 6.67
N GLY A 1028 2.01 -30.20 6.88
CA GLY A 1028 1.16 -30.98 7.80
C GLY A 1028 0.55 -30.09 8.90
N SER A 1029 -0.58 -30.49 9.48
CA SER A 1029 -1.17 -29.71 10.58
C SER A 1029 -0.31 -29.71 11.85
N TYR A 1030 -0.28 -28.58 12.55
CA TYR A 1030 0.50 -28.32 13.78
C TYR A 1030 2.00 -28.62 13.66
N THR A 1031 2.55 -28.43 12.46
CA THR A 1031 3.95 -28.71 12.13
C THR A 1031 4.77 -27.43 12.31
N SER A 1032 5.90 -27.51 13.02
CA SER A 1032 6.74 -26.34 13.32
C SER A 1032 8.20 -26.56 12.87
N ALA A 1033 8.62 -25.81 11.85
CA ALA A 1033 10.01 -25.75 11.38
C ALA A 1033 10.64 -24.42 11.84
N LEU A 1034 11.03 -24.32 13.11
CA LEU A 1034 11.41 -23.03 13.71
C LEU A 1034 12.88 -22.67 13.48
N GLY A 1035 13.75 -23.66 13.31
CA GLY A 1035 15.17 -23.47 13.02
C GLY A 1035 15.44 -22.87 11.64
N LYS A 1036 16.64 -22.30 11.45
CA LYS A 1036 17.10 -21.81 10.14
C LYS A 1036 17.26 -22.97 9.16
N ASN A 1037 16.77 -22.81 7.92
CA ASN A 1037 16.79 -23.82 6.86
C ASN A 1037 16.22 -25.19 7.31
N SER A 1038 15.31 -25.20 8.29
CA SER A 1038 14.78 -26.44 8.87
C SER A 1038 13.64 -27.03 8.04
N VAL A 1039 13.46 -28.35 8.13
CA VAL A 1039 12.35 -29.06 7.48
C VAL A 1039 11.59 -29.87 8.52
N ALA A 1040 10.29 -29.60 8.64
CA ALA A 1040 9.36 -30.38 9.43
C ALA A 1040 8.22 -30.86 8.51
N LEU A 1041 8.05 -32.18 8.38
CA LEU A 1041 7.13 -32.79 7.43
C LEU A 1041 6.39 -33.97 8.08
N GLY A 1042 5.07 -33.83 8.22
CA GLY A 1042 4.20 -34.76 8.95
C GLY A 1042 3.52 -34.09 10.15
N ARG A 1043 2.29 -34.52 10.50
CA ARG A 1043 1.49 -33.89 11.56
C ARG A 1043 2.24 -33.82 12.89
N GLY A 1044 2.36 -32.62 13.46
CA GLY A 1044 3.05 -32.41 14.74
C GLY A 1044 4.56 -32.64 14.69
N ALA A 1045 5.19 -32.69 13.51
CA ALA A 1045 6.64 -32.70 13.42
C ALA A 1045 7.21 -31.36 13.90
N TYR A 1046 8.31 -31.41 14.65
CA TYR A 1046 8.88 -30.26 15.34
C TYR A 1046 10.39 -30.18 15.15
N VAL A 1047 10.87 -29.04 14.63
CA VAL A 1047 12.27 -28.64 14.66
C VAL A 1047 12.40 -27.38 15.51
N SER A 1048 13.18 -27.49 16.60
CA SER A 1048 13.46 -26.40 17.53
C SER A 1048 14.08 -25.19 16.84
N SER A 1049 13.88 -23.98 17.39
CA SER A 1049 14.50 -22.75 16.89
C SER A 1049 16.03 -22.78 16.95
N PHE A 1050 16.61 -23.62 17.82
CA PHE A 1050 18.06 -23.82 17.94
C PHE A 1050 18.61 -24.90 16.98
N ALA A 1051 17.74 -25.69 16.34
CA ALA A 1051 18.13 -26.75 15.42
C ALA A 1051 18.30 -26.23 13.98
N GLU A 1052 19.37 -25.47 13.75
CA GLU A 1052 19.78 -25.05 12.41
C GLU A 1052 20.05 -26.27 11.50
N ASN A 1053 19.54 -26.22 10.27
CA ASN A 1053 19.49 -27.33 9.30
C ASN A 1053 18.83 -28.61 9.85
N GLY A 1054 18.04 -28.52 10.92
CA GLY A 1054 17.35 -29.66 11.53
C GLY A 1054 16.25 -30.22 10.62
N TYR A 1055 16.15 -31.55 10.57
CA TYR A 1055 15.29 -32.26 9.63
C TYR A 1055 14.41 -33.30 10.34
N ALA A 1056 13.14 -32.97 10.58
CA ALA A 1056 12.13 -33.82 11.22
C ALA A 1056 11.12 -34.34 10.18
N LEU A 1057 11.11 -35.67 9.98
CA LEU A 1057 10.30 -36.32 8.95
C LEU A 1057 9.53 -37.50 9.54
N GLY A 1058 8.22 -37.34 9.71
CA GLY A 1058 7.36 -38.30 10.40
C GLY A 1058 6.42 -37.59 11.37
N ALA A 1059 5.23 -38.14 11.59
CA ALA A 1059 4.32 -37.56 12.58
C ALA A 1059 4.95 -37.59 13.98
N GLY A 1060 4.92 -36.46 14.68
CA GLY A 1060 5.58 -36.31 15.98
C GLY A 1060 7.11 -36.48 15.96
N ALA A 1061 7.77 -36.49 14.80
CA ALA A 1061 9.24 -36.50 14.73
C ALA A 1061 9.79 -35.19 15.31
N ARG A 1062 10.88 -35.28 16.09
CA ARG A 1062 11.42 -34.15 16.84
C ARG A 1062 12.93 -34.00 16.70
N VAL A 1063 13.39 -32.78 16.39
CA VAL A 1063 14.80 -32.41 16.39
C VAL A 1063 14.99 -31.17 17.25
N ASP A 1064 15.74 -31.32 18.36
CA ASP A 1064 16.02 -30.22 19.28
C ASP A 1064 17.42 -29.60 19.11
N GLN A 1065 18.32 -30.25 18.34
CA GLN A 1065 19.72 -29.85 18.17
C GLN A 1065 20.12 -29.69 16.69
N SER A 1066 21.08 -28.79 16.44
CA SER A 1066 21.62 -28.43 15.12
C SER A 1066 22.22 -29.64 14.37
N GLY A 1067 22.00 -29.67 13.06
CA GLY A 1067 22.38 -30.79 12.20
C GLY A 1067 21.67 -32.12 12.52
N GLY A 1068 20.70 -32.13 13.43
CA GLY A 1068 19.95 -33.33 13.82
C GLY A 1068 18.95 -33.77 12.75
N VAL A 1069 18.86 -35.08 12.53
CA VAL A 1069 17.99 -35.68 11.51
C VAL A 1069 17.12 -36.77 12.15
N ALA A 1070 15.82 -36.51 12.32
CA ALA A 1070 14.84 -37.46 12.83
C ALA A 1070 13.95 -37.99 11.70
N LEU A 1071 14.14 -39.25 11.33
CA LEU A 1071 13.39 -39.93 10.26
C LEU A 1071 12.57 -41.06 10.86
N GLY A 1072 11.26 -40.89 10.91
CA GLY A 1072 10.27 -41.85 11.43
C GLY A 1072 9.27 -41.21 12.38
N SER A 1073 8.09 -41.82 12.49
CA SER A 1073 7.07 -41.39 13.46
C SER A 1073 7.64 -41.46 14.88
N TYR A 1074 7.56 -40.35 15.62
CA TYR A 1074 8.16 -40.21 16.96
C TYR A 1074 9.68 -40.51 17.05
N ALA A 1075 10.44 -40.36 15.97
CA ALA A 1075 11.91 -40.33 16.04
C ALA A 1075 12.37 -39.03 16.73
N ILE A 1076 13.37 -39.10 17.61
CA ILE A 1076 13.84 -37.95 18.41
C ILE A 1076 15.36 -37.81 18.37
N VAL A 1077 15.84 -36.60 18.04
CA VAL A 1077 17.22 -36.16 18.28
C VAL A 1077 17.19 -35.14 19.42
N THR A 1078 17.82 -35.46 20.55
CA THR A 1078 17.74 -34.66 21.78
C THR A 1078 18.66 -33.43 21.76
N GLU A 1079 18.50 -32.54 22.75
CA GLU A 1079 19.24 -31.27 22.88
C GLU A 1079 20.77 -31.42 22.91
N ASP A 1080 21.35 -32.58 23.26
CA ASP A 1080 22.81 -32.80 23.29
C ASP A 1080 23.37 -33.53 22.06
N ALA A 1081 22.50 -34.04 21.19
CA ALA A 1081 22.83 -34.97 20.10
C ALA A 1081 23.22 -34.24 18.78
N LEU A 1082 24.29 -33.45 18.84
CA LEU A 1082 24.80 -32.67 17.69
C LEU A 1082 25.20 -33.57 16.51
N GLU A 1083 24.75 -33.20 15.30
CA GLU A 1083 25.00 -33.93 14.03
C GLU A 1083 24.56 -35.41 14.04
N SER A 1084 23.60 -35.76 14.90
CA SER A 1084 23.12 -37.14 15.06
C SER A 1084 21.84 -37.44 14.28
N VAL A 1085 21.66 -38.72 13.95
CA VAL A 1085 20.53 -39.22 13.15
C VAL A 1085 19.71 -40.23 13.97
N ALA A 1086 18.43 -39.97 14.15
CA ALA A 1086 17.47 -40.95 14.67
C ALA A 1086 16.71 -41.58 13.49
N LEU A 1087 16.93 -42.87 13.24
CA LEU A 1087 16.48 -43.57 12.03
C LEU A 1087 15.57 -44.76 12.35
N GLY A 1088 14.27 -44.58 12.14
CA GLY A 1088 13.22 -45.54 12.49
C GLY A 1088 12.26 -44.91 13.48
N ALA A 1089 11.00 -45.34 13.46
CA ALA A 1089 10.02 -44.89 14.44
C ALA A 1089 10.49 -45.18 15.88
N TYR A 1090 10.25 -44.25 16.81
CA TYR A 1090 10.78 -44.30 18.18
C TYR A 1090 12.30 -44.51 18.29
N SER A 1091 13.10 -44.11 17.31
CA SER A 1091 14.56 -44.07 17.49
C SER A 1091 14.95 -42.81 18.25
N TYR A 1092 15.87 -42.95 19.20
CA TYR A 1092 16.35 -41.87 20.06
C TYR A 1092 17.85 -41.72 19.86
N ALA A 1093 18.27 -40.58 19.33
CA ALA A 1093 19.68 -40.18 19.30
C ALA A 1093 19.94 -39.22 20.47
N SER A 1094 20.72 -39.69 21.45
CA SER A 1094 21.06 -38.98 22.70
C SER A 1094 22.53 -38.55 22.79
N GLU A 1095 23.39 -39.09 21.92
CA GLU A 1095 24.83 -38.82 21.88
C GLU A 1095 25.20 -38.01 20.62
N ARG A 1096 26.42 -37.47 20.57
CA ARG A 1096 26.93 -36.66 19.45
C ARG A 1096 27.46 -37.54 18.32
N GLY A 1097 27.09 -37.22 17.07
CA GLY A 1097 27.60 -37.88 15.87
C GLY A 1097 27.22 -39.35 15.73
N VAL A 1098 26.09 -39.76 16.33
CA VAL A 1098 25.61 -41.16 16.29
C VAL A 1098 24.45 -41.33 15.31
N VAL A 1099 24.37 -42.50 14.68
CA VAL A 1099 23.17 -42.95 13.96
C VAL A 1099 22.46 -43.96 14.84
N SER A 1100 21.41 -43.52 15.53
CA SER A 1100 20.58 -44.37 16.37
C SER A 1100 19.49 -45.05 15.54
N PHE A 1101 19.52 -46.38 15.53
CA PHE A 1101 18.50 -47.21 14.89
C PHE A 1101 17.44 -47.72 15.89
N GLY A 1102 17.32 -47.11 17.08
CA GLY A 1102 16.47 -47.62 18.15
C GLY A 1102 16.49 -46.78 19.43
N ASN A 1103 16.12 -47.39 20.55
CA ASN A 1103 16.24 -46.86 21.90
C ASN A 1103 16.50 -48.02 22.89
N ASP A 1104 16.69 -47.72 24.18
CA ASP A 1104 17.00 -48.72 25.22
C ASP A 1104 16.05 -49.93 25.25
N SER A 1105 14.76 -49.71 24.92
CA SER A 1105 13.71 -50.73 24.88
C SER A 1105 13.44 -51.32 23.48
N LEU A 1106 13.78 -50.60 22.41
CA LEU A 1106 13.54 -50.98 21.01
C LEU A 1106 14.86 -51.01 20.24
N LYS A 1107 15.46 -52.19 20.10
CA LYS A 1107 16.75 -52.39 19.42
C LYS A 1107 16.50 -53.06 18.07
N ARG A 1108 17.08 -52.53 16.99
CA ARG A 1108 16.91 -53.09 15.64
C ARG A 1108 18.11 -53.88 15.17
N ARG A 1109 17.88 -55.04 14.55
CA ARG A 1109 18.93 -55.81 13.88
C ARG A 1109 19.21 -55.23 12.49
N LEU A 1110 20.48 -54.97 12.18
CA LEU A 1110 20.90 -54.57 10.84
C LEU A 1110 21.00 -55.82 9.95
N THR A 1111 20.17 -55.91 8.91
CA THR A 1111 20.07 -57.08 8.02
C THR A 1111 20.38 -56.71 6.57
N ASN A 1112 20.70 -57.72 5.75
CA ASN A 1112 21.14 -57.55 4.35
C ASN A 1112 22.36 -56.62 4.18
N VAL A 1113 23.20 -56.57 5.22
CA VAL A 1113 24.52 -55.93 5.20
C VAL A 1113 25.52 -56.89 4.56
N ALA A 1114 26.20 -56.44 3.50
CA ALA A 1114 27.26 -57.20 2.85
C ALA A 1114 28.54 -57.22 3.70
N HIS A 1115 29.41 -58.22 3.49
CA HIS A 1115 30.69 -58.32 4.20
C HIS A 1115 31.50 -57.01 4.13
N GLY A 1116 31.93 -56.51 5.30
CA GLY A 1116 32.80 -55.35 5.37
C GLY A 1116 34.21 -55.69 4.91
N VAL A 1117 34.86 -54.77 4.18
CA VAL A 1117 36.22 -54.96 3.63
C VAL A 1117 37.17 -53.82 3.98
N ALA A 1118 36.64 -52.62 4.24
CA ALA A 1118 37.41 -51.49 4.74
C ALA A 1118 37.30 -51.39 6.28
N GLN A 1119 38.27 -50.70 6.92
CA GLN A 1119 38.36 -50.60 8.38
C GLN A 1119 37.10 -50.01 9.06
N HIS A 1120 36.37 -49.16 8.34
CA HIS A 1120 35.14 -48.49 8.79
C HIS A 1120 33.86 -49.16 8.30
N ASP A 1121 33.94 -50.41 7.81
CA ASP A 1121 32.77 -51.18 7.42
C ASP A 1121 32.24 -51.99 8.63
N ALA A 1122 30.93 -52.25 8.68
CA ALA A 1122 30.35 -53.19 9.63
C ALA A 1122 30.85 -54.62 9.39
N ALA A 1123 31.21 -55.33 10.46
CA ALA A 1123 31.42 -56.77 10.44
C ALA A 1123 30.07 -57.51 10.45
N THR A 1124 29.93 -58.52 9.60
CA THR A 1124 28.73 -59.36 9.50
C THR A 1124 28.82 -60.62 10.38
N VAL A 1125 27.69 -61.22 10.73
CA VAL A 1125 27.64 -62.51 11.45
C VAL A 1125 28.40 -63.62 10.70
N GLY A 1126 28.42 -63.59 9.36
CA GLY A 1126 29.23 -64.54 8.57
C GLY A 1126 30.74 -64.39 8.80
N GLN A 1127 31.23 -63.16 8.96
CA GLN A 1127 32.63 -62.88 9.25
C GLN A 1127 32.98 -63.22 10.71
N LEU A 1128 32.07 -62.94 11.65
CA LEU A 1128 32.23 -63.35 13.04
C LEU A 1128 32.18 -64.88 13.21
N ARG A 1129 31.30 -65.58 12.47
CA ARG A 1129 31.25 -67.05 12.41
C ARG A 1129 32.53 -67.63 11.81
N GLY A 1130 33.06 -67.00 10.75
CA GLY A 1130 34.38 -67.32 10.20
C GLY A 1130 35.47 -67.21 11.26
N ALA A 1131 35.52 -66.10 12.00
CA ALA A 1131 36.50 -65.86 13.06
C ALA A 1131 36.38 -66.88 14.18
N LEU A 1132 35.17 -67.14 14.66
CA LEU A 1132 34.88 -68.08 15.73
C LEU A 1132 35.19 -69.55 15.32
N SER A 1133 35.03 -69.89 14.04
CA SER A 1133 35.40 -71.21 13.52
C SER A 1133 36.91 -71.50 13.61
N THR A 1134 37.76 -70.48 13.56
CA THR A 1134 39.22 -70.64 13.80
C THR A 1134 39.55 -71.03 15.25
N LEU A 1135 38.59 -70.83 16.15
CA LEU A 1135 38.64 -71.25 17.55
C LEU A 1135 37.96 -72.61 17.80
N GLY A 1136 37.26 -73.17 16.81
CA GLY A 1136 36.42 -74.37 16.95
C GLY A 1136 34.97 -74.10 17.38
N GLY A 1137 34.52 -72.84 17.42
CA GLY A 1137 33.16 -72.45 17.79
C GLY A 1137 32.29 -72.05 16.58
N ASN A 1138 31.00 -71.82 16.83
CA ASN A 1138 30.03 -71.43 15.80
C ASN A 1138 29.00 -70.43 16.38
N ILE A 1139 28.17 -69.85 15.52
CA ILE A 1139 27.03 -69.02 15.90
C ILE A 1139 25.76 -69.77 15.52
N ASP A 1140 24.80 -69.90 16.43
CA ASP A 1140 23.52 -70.59 16.20
C ASP A 1140 22.56 -69.80 15.27
N ALA A 1141 21.28 -70.20 15.21
CA ALA A 1141 20.29 -69.54 14.36
C ALA A 1141 19.76 -68.23 14.98
N GLU A 1142 19.82 -68.14 16.31
CA GLU A 1142 19.37 -67.02 17.14
C GLU A 1142 20.44 -65.92 17.25
N GLY A 1143 21.70 -66.23 16.94
CA GLY A 1143 22.84 -65.31 16.94
C GLY A 1143 23.77 -65.46 18.14
N ASN A 1144 23.58 -66.48 18.98
CA ASN A 1144 24.43 -66.73 20.14
C ASN A 1144 25.73 -67.43 19.74
N VAL A 1145 26.81 -67.10 20.45
CA VAL A 1145 28.10 -67.79 20.36
C VAL A 1145 28.00 -69.16 21.03
N THR A 1146 28.09 -70.23 20.25
CA THR A 1146 28.28 -71.59 20.79
C THR A 1146 29.75 -71.78 21.12
N THR A 1147 30.05 -72.18 22.36
CA THR A 1147 31.43 -72.33 22.84
C THR A 1147 32.22 -73.36 22.02
N PRO A 1148 33.51 -73.10 21.75
CA PRO A 1148 34.37 -74.06 21.07
C PRO A 1148 34.56 -75.33 21.91
N GLY A 1149 34.57 -76.49 21.25
CA GLY A 1149 34.76 -77.80 21.89
C GLY A 1149 36.15 -78.36 21.65
N PHE A 1150 36.91 -78.58 22.74
CA PHE A 1150 38.26 -79.15 22.68
C PHE A 1150 38.27 -80.54 23.33
N ASN A 1151 38.46 -81.59 22.53
CA ASN A 1151 38.65 -82.95 23.04
C ASN A 1151 40.13 -83.21 23.30
N ILE A 1152 40.54 -83.20 24.57
CA ILE A 1152 41.91 -83.49 25.02
C ILE A 1152 41.84 -84.69 25.97
N GLN A 1153 42.65 -85.73 25.74
CA GLN A 1153 42.63 -86.98 26.50
C GLN A 1153 41.24 -87.64 26.68
N GLY A 1154 40.34 -87.45 25.71
CA GLY A 1154 38.97 -88.00 25.78
C GLY A 1154 38.01 -87.25 26.72
N GLN A 1155 38.42 -86.10 27.28
CA GLN A 1155 37.54 -85.16 27.97
C GLN A 1155 37.24 -83.95 27.07
N HIS A 1156 35.99 -83.46 27.11
CA HIS A 1156 35.55 -82.32 26.30
C HIS A 1156 35.57 -81.02 27.12
N GLN A 1157 36.45 -80.08 26.75
CA GLN A 1157 36.59 -78.78 27.40
C GLN A 1157 35.97 -77.66 26.56
N SER A 1158 35.35 -76.68 27.22
CA SER A 1158 34.60 -75.58 26.59
C SER A 1158 35.36 -74.25 26.51
N THR A 1159 36.58 -74.18 27.05
CA THR A 1159 37.47 -73.01 26.92
C THR A 1159 38.91 -73.46 26.65
N ILE A 1160 39.70 -72.57 26.02
CA ILE A 1160 41.13 -72.82 25.76
C ILE A 1160 41.91 -72.98 27.08
N ASN A 1161 41.56 -72.24 28.14
CA ASN A 1161 42.25 -72.34 29.42
C ASN A 1161 42.00 -73.71 30.08
N ASP A 1162 40.77 -74.23 30.03
CA ASP A 1162 40.46 -75.56 30.59
C ASP A 1162 41.11 -76.67 29.76
N ALA A 1163 41.17 -76.51 28.43
CA ALA A 1163 41.87 -77.43 27.53
C ALA A 1163 43.39 -77.46 27.79
N LEU A 1164 44.04 -76.29 27.93
CA LEU A 1164 45.45 -76.17 28.28
C LEU A 1164 45.74 -76.71 29.68
N THR A 1165 44.88 -76.44 30.67
CA THR A 1165 45.04 -76.96 32.04
C THR A 1165 44.92 -78.48 32.07
N THR A 1166 44.03 -79.07 31.24
CA THR A 1166 43.93 -80.53 31.08
C THR A 1166 45.19 -81.12 30.45
N LEU A 1167 45.79 -80.41 29.48
CA LEU A 1167 47.03 -80.81 28.80
C LEU A 1167 48.28 -80.66 29.69
N ASP A 1168 48.30 -79.69 30.62
CA ASP A 1168 49.41 -79.45 31.57
C ASP A 1168 49.34 -80.36 32.80
N SER A 1169 48.18 -80.98 33.07
CA SER A 1169 47.98 -81.99 34.12
C SER A 1169 48.25 -83.44 33.66
N ALA A 1170 48.83 -83.60 32.48
CA ALA A 1170 49.10 -84.87 31.78
C ALA A 1170 50.60 -85.14 31.59
#